data_AF-K4R6M3-F1
#
_entry.id   AF-K4R6M3-F1
#
_cell.length_a   1.000
_cell.length_b   1.000
_cell.length_c   1.000
_cell.angle_alpha   90.00
_cell.angle_beta   90.00
_cell.angle_gamma   90.00
#
_symmetry.space_group_name_H-M   'P 1'
#
loop_
_entity.id
_entity.type
_entity.pdbx_description
1 polymer ?
#
loop_
_entity_poly.entity_id
_entity_poly.type
_entity_poly.pdbx_seq_one_letter_code
_entity_poly.pdbx_strand_id
1 'polypeptide(L)'
;MAVTATSPATRPPVTTSRTGAAAVTAALVLLVAALAVVDITQGTAAVGASEVWKAFTGQAEAGDASVVIESRLPRMTAGILVGAMLGMAGAALQAVSRNVLASPDTLAVNAGSYLALGLVAVTGVSLPLLASSGVALLGSLAASAVVLGLSGLGAGTVRLVLAGTALMLGLNAVTEGLLLLFPEETHGLYQWNQGSIGQNGFDGVIRMAPLGLAGLLGLLLVARRVDALALGDDAARGLGVPVRATRVTAVVLAALLSAASVTLAGPIGFVGLCAPALIRALARRCREFTRTRASLPLTGLTGAALVLGSDVLLRSLVPADLAVAVPTGVVTSLVGAIFLIVMAVRLKDTAASAAPDRLRIRSRAVFLMVTAVLVVVLIGVTIAAVLLGDAKLLLGDVVNWAQGRSGQTVSFVLDTRMPRVLAALLAGAALALAGTLIQAVTRNPLAEPAVLGVSGGAALGAVLLVTTVPLAGSWGMSGAAFAGAAVSSVIVFGLAARGGFQQNRLVLVGIGVATAATALISLLIVLTDPFNAVKALTWLSGSTYGRTLPDVVPLAVVVALGLVVAVLRRSELDLVSLDEDTPRLLGMDLARGRLGFLVLGVLLSATAVAAAGTIGFVGLVAPHAARALVGRPHARVVPVAVLLGAALVCTADLLGRTVIAPAQLGAGMVTAVIGTPYFLYLLVRSRR
;
A
#
# COMPACT_ATOMS: atom_id res chain seq x y z
N MET A 1 -14.77 16.48 -56.84
CA MET A 1 -13.61 16.73 -55.96
C MET A 1 -13.54 15.58 -54.97
N ALA A 2 -12.80 14.53 -55.32
CA ALA A 2 -12.71 13.28 -54.54
C ALA A 2 -11.61 13.42 -53.49
N VAL A 3 -11.95 13.27 -52.22
CA VAL A 3 -11.01 13.28 -51.10
C VAL A 3 -10.42 11.87 -50.98
N THR A 4 -9.17 11.73 -51.41
CA THR A 4 -8.36 10.52 -51.25
C THR A 4 -8.03 10.34 -49.77
N ALA A 5 -8.61 9.29 -49.15
CA ALA A 5 -8.19 8.81 -47.84
C ALA A 5 -6.74 8.28 -47.95
N THR A 6 -5.83 8.87 -47.18
CA THR A 6 -4.47 8.36 -47.04
C THR A 6 -4.52 6.98 -46.39
N SER A 7 -4.03 5.96 -47.11
CA SER A 7 -3.88 4.61 -46.56
C SER A 7 -2.98 4.64 -45.33
N PRO A 8 -3.35 3.97 -44.23
CA PRO A 8 -2.50 3.92 -43.04
C PRO A 8 -1.20 3.22 -43.42
N ALA A 9 -0.06 3.86 -43.13
CA ALA A 9 1.26 3.30 -43.36
C ALA A 9 1.38 1.93 -42.66
N THR A 10 1.34 0.86 -43.45
CA THR A 10 1.64 -0.49 -42.98
C THR A 10 3.11 -0.53 -42.58
N ARG A 11 3.37 -0.54 -41.26
CA ARG A 11 4.71 -0.83 -40.73
C ARG A 11 5.19 -2.14 -41.35
N PRO A 12 6.47 -2.25 -41.76
CA PRO A 12 7.00 -3.49 -42.33
C PRO A 12 6.81 -4.64 -41.33
N PRO A 13 6.52 -5.86 -41.80
CA PRO A 13 6.34 -7.01 -40.93
C PRO A 13 7.69 -7.34 -40.29
N VAL A 14 7.84 -7.03 -38.99
CA VAL A 14 8.96 -7.58 -38.22
C VAL A 14 8.75 -9.09 -38.17
N THR A 15 9.64 -9.82 -38.84
CA THR A 15 9.59 -11.27 -38.98
C THR A 15 9.54 -11.94 -37.60
N THR A 16 8.55 -12.80 -37.40
CA THR A 16 8.40 -13.63 -36.20
C THR A 16 9.47 -14.71 -36.22
N SER A 17 10.66 -14.43 -35.69
CA SER A 17 11.70 -15.42 -35.54
C SER A 17 11.42 -16.24 -34.26
N ARG A 18 11.00 -17.51 -34.44
CA ARG A 18 10.95 -18.53 -33.37
C ARG A 18 12.29 -18.68 -32.65
N THR A 19 13.38 -18.42 -33.37
CA THR A 19 14.75 -18.43 -32.82
C THR A 19 14.96 -17.33 -31.77
N GLY A 20 14.33 -16.16 -31.90
CA GLY A 20 14.39 -15.08 -30.92
C GLY A 20 13.69 -15.42 -29.60
N ALA A 21 12.54 -16.08 -29.66
CA ALA A 21 11.80 -16.50 -28.46
C ALA A 21 12.55 -17.60 -27.69
N ALA A 22 13.11 -18.58 -28.39
CA ALA A 22 13.94 -19.63 -27.80
C ALA A 22 15.20 -19.04 -27.14
N ALA A 23 15.88 -18.08 -27.80
CA ALA A 23 17.06 -17.43 -27.26
C ALA A 23 16.76 -16.63 -25.97
N VAL A 24 15.67 -15.86 -25.93
CA VAL A 24 15.27 -15.12 -24.72
C VAL A 24 14.91 -16.08 -23.58
N THR A 25 14.23 -17.19 -23.90
CA THR A 25 13.89 -18.22 -22.91
C THR A 25 15.16 -18.86 -22.34
N ALA A 26 16.09 -19.26 -23.21
CA ALA A 26 17.38 -19.82 -22.80
C ALA A 26 18.19 -18.84 -21.95
N ALA A 27 18.24 -17.55 -22.34
CA ALA A 27 18.92 -16.52 -21.56
C ALA A 27 18.31 -16.32 -20.17
N LEU A 28 16.97 -16.36 -20.05
CA LEU A 28 16.29 -16.29 -18.74
C LEU A 28 16.58 -17.51 -17.87
N VAL A 29 16.57 -18.72 -18.46
CA VAL A 29 16.93 -19.95 -17.73
C VAL A 29 18.38 -19.90 -17.26
N LEU A 30 19.31 -19.46 -18.12
CA LEU A 30 20.72 -19.29 -17.76
C LEU A 30 20.91 -18.23 -16.68
N LEU A 31 20.16 -17.12 -16.73
CA LEU A 31 20.20 -16.10 -15.69
C LEU A 31 19.73 -16.65 -14.33
N VAL A 32 18.61 -17.38 -14.29
CA VAL A 32 18.13 -18.02 -13.06
C VAL A 32 19.13 -19.04 -12.54
N ALA A 33 19.72 -19.86 -13.43
CA ALA A 33 20.74 -20.82 -13.05
C ALA A 33 22.01 -20.16 -12.49
N ALA A 34 22.48 -19.08 -13.13
CA ALA A 34 23.64 -18.33 -12.65
C ALA A 34 23.37 -17.69 -11.28
N LEU A 35 22.20 -17.07 -11.10
CA LEU A 35 21.80 -16.51 -9.81
C LEU A 35 21.67 -17.59 -8.74
N ALA A 36 21.11 -18.76 -9.08
CA ALA A 36 21.00 -19.90 -8.18
C ALA A 36 22.38 -20.42 -7.72
N VAL A 37 23.35 -20.51 -8.63
CA VAL A 37 24.72 -20.91 -8.29
C VAL A 37 25.36 -19.89 -7.36
N VAL A 38 25.26 -18.59 -7.67
CA VAL A 38 25.78 -17.53 -6.80
C VAL A 38 25.11 -17.59 -5.43
N ASP A 39 23.80 -17.76 -5.39
CA ASP A 39 23.01 -17.83 -4.16
C ASP A 39 23.49 -18.94 -3.21
N ILE A 40 23.74 -20.15 -3.73
CA ILE A 40 24.22 -21.29 -2.95
C ILE A 40 25.66 -21.08 -2.47
N THR A 41 26.45 -20.21 -3.11
CA THR A 41 27.81 -19.88 -2.65
C THR A 41 27.85 -18.79 -1.57
N GLN A 42 26.75 -18.07 -1.35
CA GLN A 42 26.67 -17.00 -0.36
C GLN A 42 26.07 -17.49 0.97
N GLY A 43 26.60 -16.99 2.09
CA GLY A 43 26.08 -17.30 3.41
C GLY A 43 26.99 -16.80 4.55
N THR A 44 26.57 -17.06 5.79
CA THR A 44 27.34 -16.75 7.00
C THR A 44 28.49 -17.70 7.25
N ALA A 45 28.33 -18.98 6.89
CA ALA A 45 29.39 -19.97 6.98
C ALA A 45 30.44 -19.76 5.88
N ALA A 46 31.71 -20.02 6.21
CA ALA A 46 32.85 -19.97 5.29
C ALA A 46 32.87 -21.15 4.30
N VAL A 47 31.73 -21.41 3.66
CA VAL A 47 31.50 -22.44 2.65
C VAL A 47 31.45 -21.74 1.30
N GLY A 48 32.52 -21.88 0.52
CA GLY A 48 32.65 -21.34 -0.83
C GLY A 48 32.20 -22.34 -1.90
N ALA A 49 32.53 -22.03 -3.16
CA ALA A 49 32.11 -22.85 -4.31
C ALA A 49 32.71 -24.27 -4.29
N SER A 50 33.93 -24.44 -3.77
CA SER A 50 34.58 -25.73 -3.62
C SER A 50 33.86 -26.63 -2.62
N GLU A 51 33.46 -26.08 -1.48
CA GLU A 51 32.75 -26.82 -0.43
C GLU A 51 31.33 -27.17 -0.89
N VAL A 52 30.65 -26.27 -1.62
CA VAL A 52 29.36 -26.56 -2.26
C VAL A 52 29.49 -27.75 -3.22
N TRP A 53 30.51 -27.77 -4.08
CA TRP A 53 30.74 -28.89 -4.99
C TRP A 53 31.01 -30.19 -4.23
N LYS A 54 31.86 -30.15 -3.20
CA LYS A 54 32.12 -31.29 -2.31
C LYS A 54 30.86 -31.79 -1.62
N ALA A 55 29.95 -30.89 -1.24
CA ALA A 55 28.68 -31.27 -0.62
C ALA A 55 27.80 -32.06 -1.59
N PHE A 56 27.78 -31.68 -2.87
CA PHE A 56 27.08 -32.44 -3.90
C PHE A 56 27.73 -33.79 -4.25
N THR A 57 29.05 -33.90 -4.16
CA THR A 57 29.78 -35.15 -4.42
C THR A 57 29.91 -36.06 -3.20
N GLY A 58 29.36 -35.65 -2.04
CA GLY A 58 29.45 -36.41 -0.78
C GLY A 58 30.84 -36.37 -0.12
N GLN A 59 31.68 -35.41 -0.50
CA GLN A 59 33.07 -35.24 -0.03
C GLN A 59 33.26 -34.07 0.95
N ALA A 60 32.19 -33.34 1.28
CA ALA A 60 32.27 -32.23 2.23
C ALA A 60 32.27 -32.73 3.67
N GLU A 61 32.85 -31.94 4.57
CA GLU A 61 32.70 -32.15 6.01
C GLU A 61 31.22 -32.04 6.40
N ALA A 62 30.82 -32.76 7.45
CA ALA A 62 29.41 -32.86 7.85
C ALA A 62 28.77 -31.48 8.13
N GLY A 63 29.53 -30.54 8.71
CA GLY A 63 29.08 -29.17 8.96
C GLY A 63 28.80 -28.39 7.67
N ASP A 64 29.75 -28.40 6.73
CA ASP A 64 29.62 -27.71 5.44
C ASP A 64 28.51 -28.33 4.60
N ALA A 65 28.41 -29.65 4.58
CA ALA A 65 27.34 -30.37 3.91
C ALA A 65 25.96 -29.99 4.45
N SER A 66 25.82 -29.90 5.79
CA SER A 66 24.58 -29.47 6.43
C SER A 66 24.20 -28.04 6.05
N VAL A 67 25.15 -27.09 6.03
CA VAL A 67 24.87 -25.71 5.59
C VAL A 67 24.33 -25.68 4.16
N VAL A 68 24.96 -26.43 3.24
CA VAL A 68 24.54 -26.45 1.84
C VAL A 68 23.17 -27.10 1.68
N ILE A 69 22.95 -28.28 2.29
CA ILE A 69 21.77 -29.11 2.08
C ILE A 69 20.56 -28.62 2.87
N GLU A 70 20.74 -28.19 4.12
CA GLU A 70 19.64 -27.82 5.03
C GLU A 70 19.30 -26.33 5.00
N SER A 71 20.21 -25.46 4.56
CA SER A 71 19.97 -24.01 4.55
C SER A 71 20.02 -23.40 3.14
N ARG A 72 21.12 -23.60 2.40
CA ARG A 72 21.34 -22.87 1.14
C ARG A 72 20.49 -23.39 -0.02
N LEU A 73 20.40 -24.71 -0.23
CA LEU A 73 19.56 -25.28 -1.29
C LEU A 73 18.05 -25.06 -1.06
N PRO A 74 17.51 -25.24 0.17
CA PRO A 74 16.13 -24.89 0.47
C PRO A 74 15.81 -23.41 0.22
N ARG A 75 16.70 -22.50 0.62
CA ARG A 75 16.53 -21.06 0.36
C ARG A 75 16.51 -20.74 -1.14
N MET A 76 17.47 -21.27 -1.89
CA MET A 76 17.53 -21.09 -3.35
C MET A 76 16.27 -21.63 -4.03
N THR A 77 15.83 -22.84 -3.66
CA THR A 77 14.63 -23.47 -4.26
C THR A 77 13.35 -22.72 -3.89
N ALA A 78 13.24 -22.25 -2.65
CA ALA A 78 12.16 -21.37 -2.23
C ALA A 78 12.14 -20.07 -3.04
N GLY A 79 13.28 -19.42 -3.25
CA GLY A 79 13.39 -18.22 -4.07
C GLY A 79 12.88 -18.39 -5.50
N ILE A 80 13.25 -19.49 -6.16
CA ILE A 80 12.74 -19.83 -7.50
C ILE A 80 11.23 -20.06 -7.47
N LEU A 81 10.75 -20.90 -6.55
CA LEU A 81 9.35 -21.31 -6.47
C LEU A 81 8.44 -20.10 -6.17
N VAL A 82 8.78 -19.32 -5.15
CA VAL A 82 8.08 -18.08 -4.72
C VAL A 82 8.04 -17.07 -5.86
N GLY A 83 9.20 -16.77 -6.47
CA GLY A 83 9.27 -15.84 -7.58
C GLY A 83 8.43 -16.29 -8.77
N ALA A 84 8.45 -17.59 -9.10
CA ALA A 84 7.64 -18.14 -10.17
C ALA A 84 6.14 -18.01 -9.90
N MET A 85 5.69 -18.40 -8.70
CA MET A 85 4.29 -18.32 -8.30
C MET A 85 3.75 -16.88 -8.35
N LEU A 86 4.50 -15.92 -7.79
CA LEU A 86 4.10 -14.50 -7.80
C LEU A 86 4.10 -13.90 -9.20
N GLY A 87 5.12 -14.22 -10.02
CA GLY A 87 5.19 -13.77 -11.42
C GLY A 87 4.00 -14.25 -12.24
N MET A 88 3.63 -15.53 -12.11
CA MET A 88 2.48 -16.13 -12.79
C MET A 88 1.14 -15.58 -12.28
N ALA A 89 0.98 -15.45 -10.95
CA ALA A 89 -0.22 -14.87 -10.34
C ALA A 89 -0.44 -13.42 -10.82
N GLY A 90 0.63 -12.62 -10.85
CA GLY A 90 0.63 -11.27 -11.41
C GLY A 90 0.23 -11.23 -12.88
N ALA A 91 0.80 -12.09 -13.72
CA ALA A 91 0.46 -12.17 -15.13
C ALA A 91 -1.03 -12.49 -15.36
N ALA A 92 -1.55 -13.47 -14.62
CA ALA A 92 -2.96 -13.86 -14.68
C ALA A 92 -3.88 -12.70 -14.25
N LEU A 93 -3.56 -12.01 -13.15
CA LEU A 93 -4.36 -10.89 -12.66
C LEU A 93 -4.32 -9.71 -13.62
N GLN A 94 -3.17 -9.35 -14.18
CA GLN A 94 -3.07 -8.25 -15.14
C GLN A 94 -3.83 -8.56 -16.44
N ALA A 95 -3.78 -9.81 -16.91
CA ALA A 95 -4.49 -10.22 -18.11
C ALA A 95 -6.02 -10.18 -17.93
N VAL A 96 -6.52 -10.75 -16.82
CA VAL A 96 -7.97 -10.80 -16.54
C VAL A 96 -8.53 -9.43 -16.12
N SER A 97 -7.73 -8.63 -15.42
CA SER A 97 -8.13 -7.29 -14.97
C SER A 97 -8.02 -6.23 -16.08
N ARG A 98 -7.31 -6.52 -17.17
CA ARG A 98 -6.91 -5.52 -18.17
C ARG A 98 -6.26 -4.28 -17.52
N ASN A 99 -5.61 -4.48 -16.38
CA ASN A 99 -4.94 -3.45 -15.61
C ASN A 99 -3.50 -3.86 -15.37
N VAL A 100 -2.56 -3.10 -15.94
CA VAL A 100 -1.12 -3.31 -15.82
C VAL A 100 -0.62 -3.21 -14.38
N LEU A 101 -1.35 -2.52 -13.51
CA LEU A 101 -1.02 -2.32 -12.11
C LEU A 101 -1.64 -3.36 -11.17
N ALA A 102 -2.40 -4.33 -11.69
CA ALA A 102 -2.92 -5.39 -10.85
C ALA A 102 -1.78 -6.27 -10.33
N SER A 103 -1.72 -6.44 -9.01
CA SER A 103 -0.79 -7.35 -8.33
C SER A 103 -1.58 -8.31 -7.42
N PRO A 104 -0.99 -9.44 -7.02
CA PRO A 104 -1.60 -10.34 -6.05
C PRO A 104 -1.96 -9.67 -4.71
N ASP A 105 -1.23 -8.62 -4.32
CA ASP A 105 -1.52 -7.83 -3.11
C ASP A 105 -2.92 -7.20 -3.15
N THR A 106 -3.42 -6.89 -4.35
CA THR A 106 -4.78 -6.34 -4.56
C THR A 106 -5.90 -7.35 -4.27
N LEU A 107 -5.58 -8.59 -3.91
CA LEU A 107 -6.54 -9.59 -3.44
C LEU A 107 -6.56 -9.73 -1.91
N ALA A 108 -5.85 -8.87 -1.17
CA ALA A 108 -5.71 -8.92 0.28
C ALA A 108 -5.17 -10.26 0.82
N VAL A 109 -4.50 -11.05 -0.02
CA VAL A 109 -3.94 -12.38 0.32
C VAL A 109 -2.93 -12.27 1.46
N ASN A 110 -2.01 -11.30 1.38
CA ASN A 110 -0.97 -11.07 2.39
C ASN A 110 -1.58 -10.62 3.72
N ALA A 111 -2.53 -9.68 3.67
CA ALA A 111 -3.17 -9.16 4.88
C ALA A 111 -4.06 -10.22 5.56
N GLY A 112 -4.65 -11.13 4.78
CA GLY A 112 -5.43 -12.26 5.29
C GLY A 112 -4.59 -13.28 6.06
N SER A 113 -3.43 -13.68 5.53
CA SER A 113 -2.52 -14.58 6.24
C SER A 113 -1.91 -13.90 7.46
N TYR A 114 -1.55 -12.61 7.34
CA TYR A 114 -0.97 -11.85 8.43
C TYR A 114 -1.92 -11.73 9.63
N LEU A 115 -3.18 -11.39 9.38
CA LEU A 115 -4.20 -11.37 10.44
C LEU A 115 -4.45 -12.76 11.03
N ALA A 116 -4.53 -13.80 10.19
CA ALA A 116 -4.77 -15.16 10.67
C ALA A 116 -3.64 -15.66 11.60
N LEU A 117 -2.38 -15.41 11.22
CA LEU A 117 -1.23 -15.70 12.07
C LEU A 117 -1.21 -14.83 13.33
N GLY A 118 -1.56 -13.55 13.23
CA GLY A 118 -1.66 -12.65 14.38
C GLY A 118 -2.71 -13.08 15.40
N LEU A 119 -3.90 -13.49 14.94
CA LEU A 119 -4.96 -14.00 15.82
C LEU A 119 -4.53 -15.27 16.56
N VAL A 120 -3.79 -16.16 15.90
CA VAL A 120 -3.26 -17.35 16.57
C VAL A 120 -2.13 -16.99 17.53
N ALA A 121 -1.20 -16.13 17.12
CA ALA A 121 -0.07 -15.70 17.94
C ALA A 121 -0.55 -15.16 19.31
N VAL A 122 -1.56 -14.29 19.31
CA VAL A 122 -2.15 -13.69 20.52
C VAL A 122 -2.73 -14.72 21.50
N THR A 123 -3.07 -15.94 21.06
CA THR A 123 -3.54 -16.99 21.98
C THR A 123 -2.42 -17.58 22.84
N GLY A 124 -1.15 -17.27 22.53
CA GLY A 124 0.02 -17.88 23.16
C GLY A 124 0.27 -19.33 22.73
N VAL A 125 -0.53 -19.88 21.82
CA VAL A 125 -0.39 -21.26 21.33
C VAL A 125 0.71 -21.33 20.27
N SER A 126 1.79 -22.05 20.57
CA SER A 126 2.82 -22.38 19.60
C SER A 126 2.33 -23.49 18.67
N LEU A 127 2.08 -23.14 17.41
CA LEU A 127 1.67 -24.10 16.39
C LEU A 127 2.88 -24.79 15.74
N PRO A 128 2.81 -26.11 15.49
CA PRO A 128 3.74 -26.79 14.60
C PRO A 128 3.74 -26.13 13.21
N LEU A 129 4.87 -26.21 12.50
CA LEU A 129 5.07 -25.59 11.18
C LEU A 129 3.95 -25.92 10.18
N LEU A 130 3.40 -27.14 10.23
CA LEU A 130 2.32 -27.56 9.35
C LEU A 130 1.00 -26.83 9.65
N ALA A 131 0.70 -26.64 10.93
CA ALA A 131 -0.50 -25.94 11.37
C ALA A 131 -0.38 -24.43 11.08
N SER A 132 0.77 -23.81 11.34
CA SER A 132 0.99 -22.39 11.01
C SER A 132 0.92 -22.13 9.50
N SER A 133 1.49 -23.02 8.69
CA SER A 133 1.38 -22.97 7.22
C SER A 133 -0.09 -23.08 6.75
N GLY A 134 -0.86 -23.99 7.36
CA GLY A 134 -2.30 -24.12 7.08
C GLY A 134 -3.10 -22.87 7.45
N VAL A 135 -2.82 -22.27 8.61
CA VAL A 135 -3.46 -21.02 9.06
C VAL A 135 -3.17 -19.88 8.10
N ALA A 136 -1.91 -19.69 7.69
CA ALA A 136 -1.53 -18.67 6.73
C ALA A 136 -2.27 -18.85 5.39
N LEU A 137 -2.28 -20.08 4.85
CA LEU A 137 -2.94 -20.41 3.59
C LEU A 137 -4.46 -20.16 3.65
N LEU A 138 -5.11 -20.59 4.72
CA LEU A 138 -6.55 -20.40 4.93
C LEU A 138 -6.90 -18.91 5.08
N GLY A 139 -6.13 -18.15 5.87
CA GLY A 139 -6.32 -16.70 6.02
C GLY A 139 -6.20 -15.95 4.69
N SER A 140 -5.18 -16.29 3.91
CA SER A 140 -4.97 -15.78 2.55
C SER A 140 -6.15 -16.04 1.61
N LEU A 141 -6.63 -17.30 1.55
CA LEU A 141 -7.74 -17.67 0.67
C LEU A 141 -9.07 -17.07 1.15
N ALA A 142 -9.31 -16.98 2.46
CA ALA A 142 -10.49 -16.37 3.04
C ALA A 142 -10.59 -14.88 2.69
N ALA A 143 -9.49 -14.12 2.87
CA ALA A 143 -9.46 -12.71 2.49
C ALA A 143 -9.72 -12.52 0.98
N SER A 144 -9.09 -13.33 0.13
CA SER A 144 -9.33 -13.29 -1.31
C SER A 144 -10.78 -13.61 -1.69
N ALA A 145 -11.41 -14.58 -1.02
CA ALA A 145 -12.82 -14.93 -1.22
C ALA A 145 -13.75 -13.77 -0.83
N VAL A 146 -13.45 -13.04 0.26
CA VAL A 146 -14.18 -11.83 0.65
C VAL A 146 -14.04 -10.75 -0.44
N VAL A 147 -12.83 -10.50 -0.95
CA VAL A 147 -12.61 -9.54 -2.06
C VAL A 147 -13.39 -9.94 -3.32
N LEU A 148 -13.42 -11.22 -3.67
CA LEU A 148 -14.20 -11.74 -4.79
C LEU A 148 -15.72 -11.56 -4.57
N GLY A 149 -16.23 -11.84 -3.38
CA GLY A 149 -17.62 -11.62 -3.02
C GLY A 149 -18.03 -10.14 -3.10
N LEU A 150 -17.17 -9.25 -2.57
CA LEU A 150 -17.37 -7.80 -2.49
C LEU A 150 -17.12 -7.05 -3.80
N SER A 151 -16.35 -7.61 -4.73
CA SER A 151 -16.24 -7.10 -6.10
C SER A 151 -17.42 -7.55 -6.97
N GLY A 152 -17.92 -8.77 -6.75
CA GLY A 152 -19.08 -9.34 -7.42
C GLY A 152 -18.62 -10.24 -8.55
N LEU A 153 -19.19 -11.45 -8.62
CA LEU A 153 -18.78 -12.51 -9.57
C LEU A 153 -18.91 -12.02 -11.03
N GLY A 154 -17.83 -11.45 -11.56
CA GLY A 154 -17.77 -10.91 -12.92
C GLY A 154 -17.88 -9.39 -13.07
N ALA A 155 -17.84 -8.59 -12.00
CA ALA A 155 -17.85 -7.13 -12.09
C ALA A 155 -16.49 -6.55 -12.57
N GLY A 156 -16.49 -5.25 -12.88
CA GLY A 156 -15.35 -4.50 -13.42
C GLY A 156 -14.11 -4.55 -12.53
N THR A 157 -12.96 -4.54 -13.18
CA THR A 157 -11.65 -4.88 -12.63
C THR A 157 -11.12 -3.83 -11.66
N VAL A 158 -11.57 -2.58 -11.81
CA VAL A 158 -11.35 -1.48 -10.86
C VAL A 158 -11.98 -1.77 -9.50
N ARG A 159 -13.19 -2.38 -9.46
CA ARG A 159 -13.86 -2.69 -8.18
C ARG A 159 -13.13 -3.78 -7.40
N LEU A 160 -12.56 -4.76 -8.10
CA LEU A 160 -11.75 -5.81 -7.48
C LEU A 160 -10.55 -5.20 -6.75
N VAL A 161 -9.80 -4.34 -7.44
CA VAL A 161 -8.65 -3.65 -6.85
C VAL A 161 -9.07 -2.78 -5.67
N LEU A 162 -10.15 -1.99 -5.80
CA LEU A 162 -10.65 -1.13 -4.72
C LEU A 162 -11.12 -1.90 -3.48
N ALA A 163 -11.86 -2.99 -3.69
CA ALA A 163 -12.31 -3.86 -2.60
C ALA A 163 -11.12 -4.47 -1.87
N GLY A 164 -10.14 -4.97 -2.62
CA GLY A 164 -8.96 -5.59 -2.06
C GLY A 164 -8.05 -4.62 -1.33
N THR A 165 -7.77 -3.44 -1.88
CA THR A 165 -6.97 -2.42 -1.18
C THR A 165 -7.64 -1.95 0.11
N ALA A 166 -8.97 -1.78 0.11
CA ALA A 166 -9.70 -1.40 1.32
C ALA A 166 -9.65 -2.51 2.37
N LEU A 167 -9.94 -3.76 1.99
CA LEU A 167 -9.87 -4.90 2.91
C LEU A 167 -8.46 -5.07 3.48
N MET A 168 -7.43 -5.00 2.63
CA MET A 168 -6.02 -5.09 3.03
C MET A 168 -5.68 -4.08 4.13
N LEU A 169 -6.04 -2.80 3.95
CA LEU A 169 -5.74 -1.76 4.94
C LEU A 169 -6.48 -2.00 6.27
N GLY A 170 -7.73 -2.48 6.24
CA GLY A 170 -8.47 -2.82 7.45
C GLY A 170 -7.88 -4.02 8.20
N LEU A 171 -7.53 -5.09 7.49
CA LEU A 171 -6.90 -6.27 8.09
C LEU A 171 -5.52 -5.95 8.67
N ASN A 172 -4.72 -5.13 7.99
CA ASN A 172 -3.43 -4.66 8.51
C ASN A 172 -3.60 -3.83 9.78
N ALA A 173 -4.57 -2.90 9.81
CA ALA A 173 -4.82 -2.07 11.00
C ALA A 173 -5.22 -2.90 12.22
N VAL A 174 -6.00 -3.97 12.03
CA VAL A 174 -6.31 -4.92 13.12
C VAL A 174 -5.04 -5.63 13.57
N THR A 175 -4.23 -6.13 12.64
CA THR A 175 -3.01 -6.89 12.96
C THR A 175 -1.96 -6.02 13.67
N GLU A 176 -1.75 -4.78 13.23
CA GLU A 176 -0.91 -3.78 13.90
C GLU A 176 -1.40 -3.48 15.32
N GLY A 177 -2.72 -3.46 15.54
CA GLY A 177 -3.31 -3.37 16.87
C GLY A 177 -2.94 -4.57 17.75
N LEU A 178 -2.97 -5.79 17.21
CA LEU A 178 -2.54 -7.00 17.93
C LEU A 178 -1.05 -6.94 18.30
N LEU A 179 -0.20 -6.50 17.38
CA LEU A 179 1.25 -6.34 17.61
C LEU A 179 1.57 -5.36 18.74
N LEU A 180 0.81 -4.28 18.85
CA LEU A 180 1.01 -3.28 19.90
C LEU A 180 0.42 -3.70 21.26
N LEU A 181 -0.67 -4.47 21.26
CA LEU A 181 -1.31 -4.93 22.49
C LEU A 181 -0.63 -6.17 23.10
N PHE A 182 -0.05 -7.03 22.26
CA PHE A 182 0.53 -8.31 22.63
C PHE A 182 1.95 -8.47 22.04
N PRO A 183 2.90 -7.58 22.40
CA PRO A 183 4.21 -7.54 21.76
C PRO A 183 5.06 -8.80 22.01
N GLU A 184 4.86 -9.47 23.15
CA GLU A 184 5.57 -10.72 23.50
C GLU A 184 5.02 -11.90 22.70
N GLU A 185 3.69 -12.05 22.64
CA GLU A 185 3.02 -13.14 21.93
C GLU A 185 3.15 -13.02 20.41
N THR A 186 3.23 -11.79 19.89
CA THR A 186 3.39 -11.50 18.46
C THR A 186 4.84 -11.30 18.04
N HIS A 187 5.79 -11.70 18.89
CA HIS A 187 7.22 -11.59 18.58
C HIS A 187 7.56 -12.31 17.26
N GLY A 188 8.33 -11.64 16.39
CA GLY A 188 8.72 -12.17 15.07
C GLY A 188 7.63 -12.07 13.98
N LEU A 189 6.37 -11.81 14.34
CA LEU A 189 5.29 -11.67 13.36
C LEU A 189 5.52 -10.48 12.42
N TYR A 190 6.06 -9.37 12.94
CA TYR A 190 6.46 -8.23 12.12
C TYR A 190 7.53 -8.60 11.09
N GLN A 191 8.55 -9.39 11.48
CA GLN A 191 9.61 -9.84 10.57
C GLN A 191 9.06 -10.79 9.50
N TRP A 192 8.14 -11.69 9.88
CA TRP A 192 7.46 -12.57 8.93
C TRP A 192 6.70 -11.79 7.85
N ASN A 193 6.05 -10.68 8.21
CA ASN A 193 5.34 -9.80 7.26
C ASN A 193 6.26 -9.13 6.23
N GLN A 194 7.55 -9.01 6.51
CA GLN A 194 8.52 -8.43 5.58
C GLN A 194 9.02 -9.43 4.53
N GLY A 195 8.68 -10.72 4.68
CA GLY A 195 8.99 -11.78 3.74
C GLY A 195 10.47 -12.17 3.68
N SER A 196 10.76 -13.45 3.89
CA SER A 196 12.09 -14.03 3.77
C SER A 196 12.04 -15.38 3.07
N ILE A 197 12.91 -15.57 2.07
CA ILE A 197 13.09 -16.88 1.43
C ILE A 197 14.04 -17.80 2.20
N GLY A 198 14.54 -17.38 3.37
CA GLY A 198 15.28 -18.26 4.27
C GLY A 198 14.42 -19.45 4.68
N GLN A 199 14.97 -20.66 4.57
CA GLN A 199 14.29 -21.92 4.91
C GLN A 199 15.22 -22.78 5.76
N ASN A 200 14.61 -23.57 6.65
CA ASN A 200 15.27 -24.60 7.43
C ASN A 200 14.79 -25.96 6.91
N GLY A 201 15.48 -26.50 5.90
CA GLY A 201 15.12 -27.74 5.20
C GLY A 201 14.10 -27.57 4.07
N PHE A 202 13.88 -28.64 3.32
CA PHE A 202 13.02 -28.65 2.12
C PHE A 202 11.51 -28.79 2.39
N ASP A 203 11.11 -29.01 3.64
CA ASP A 203 9.72 -29.27 4.03
C ASP A 203 8.72 -28.26 3.47
N GLY A 204 8.99 -26.97 3.62
CA GLY A 204 8.13 -25.90 3.11
C GLY A 204 8.00 -25.95 1.59
N VAL A 205 9.12 -26.12 0.89
CA VAL A 205 9.20 -26.16 -0.58
C VAL A 205 8.43 -27.37 -1.12
N ILE A 206 8.65 -28.55 -0.55
CA ILE A 206 7.99 -29.80 -0.97
C ILE A 206 6.47 -29.69 -0.77
N ARG A 207 6.01 -29.05 0.31
CA ARG A 207 4.57 -28.87 0.60
C ARG A 207 3.90 -27.87 -0.34
N MET A 208 4.60 -26.81 -0.74
CA MET A 208 4.03 -25.75 -1.58
C MET A 208 4.20 -26.00 -3.08
N ALA A 209 5.17 -26.81 -3.51
CA ALA A 209 5.40 -27.12 -4.91
C ALA A 209 4.18 -27.73 -5.65
N PRO A 210 3.41 -28.68 -5.07
CA PRO A 210 2.20 -29.20 -5.71
C PRO A 210 1.13 -28.12 -5.96
N LEU A 211 0.97 -27.18 -5.03
CA LEU A 211 0.05 -26.04 -5.17
C LEU A 211 0.50 -25.09 -6.28
N GLY A 212 1.81 -24.81 -6.35
CA GLY A 212 2.43 -24.05 -7.43
C GLY A 212 2.20 -24.69 -8.81
N LEU A 213 2.41 -26.00 -8.90
CA LEU A 213 2.19 -26.78 -10.12
C LEU A 213 0.72 -26.81 -10.53
N ALA A 214 -0.20 -27.05 -9.59
CA ALA A 214 -1.63 -27.03 -9.83
C ALA A 214 -2.11 -25.66 -10.35
N GLY A 215 -1.60 -24.57 -9.76
CA GLY A 215 -1.87 -23.21 -10.22
C GLY A 215 -1.37 -22.94 -11.64
N LEU A 216 -0.13 -23.34 -11.97
CA LEU A 216 0.43 -23.23 -13.32
C LEU A 216 -0.41 -24.02 -14.34
N LEU A 217 -0.68 -25.29 -14.07
CA LEU A 217 -1.46 -26.14 -14.97
C LEU A 217 -2.88 -25.57 -15.17
N GLY A 218 -3.53 -25.14 -14.09
CA GLY A 218 -4.83 -24.48 -14.16
C GLY A 218 -4.81 -23.22 -15.04
N LEU A 219 -3.79 -22.36 -14.89
CA LEU A 219 -3.67 -21.15 -15.70
C LEU A 219 -3.40 -21.48 -17.17
N LEU A 220 -2.60 -22.51 -17.48
CA LEU A 220 -2.36 -22.96 -18.85
C LEU A 220 -3.61 -23.52 -19.53
N LEU A 221 -4.47 -24.20 -18.78
CA LEU A 221 -5.77 -24.71 -19.26
C LEU A 221 -6.70 -23.55 -19.64
N VAL A 222 -6.74 -22.48 -18.84
CA VAL A 222 -7.62 -21.33 -19.06
C VAL A 222 -6.98 -20.26 -19.97
N ALA A 223 -5.68 -20.35 -20.26
CA ALA A 223 -4.93 -19.32 -21.00
C ALA A 223 -5.55 -18.89 -22.34
N ARG A 224 -6.10 -19.81 -23.13
CA ARG A 224 -6.79 -19.46 -24.40
C ARG A 224 -8.04 -18.61 -24.17
N ARG A 225 -8.78 -18.90 -23.09
CA ARG A 225 -9.97 -18.13 -22.69
C ARG A 225 -9.56 -16.76 -22.17
N VAL A 226 -8.44 -16.65 -21.46
CA VAL A 226 -7.86 -15.38 -21.01
C VAL A 226 -7.40 -14.52 -22.20
N ASP A 227 -6.74 -15.11 -23.20
CA ASP A 227 -6.34 -14.40 -24.42
C ASP A 227 -7.57 -13.78 -25.13
N ALA A 228 -8.70 -14.47 -25.16
CA ALA A 228 -9.94 -13.93 -25.72
C ALA A 228 -10.49 -12.73 -24.94
N LEU A 229 -10.30 -12.67 -23.61
CA LEU A 229 -10.72 -11.53 -22.78
C LEU A 229 -9.97 -10.25 -23.14
N ALA A 230 -8.76 -10.35 -23.70
CA ALA A 230 -7.98 -9.19 -24.15
C ALA A 230 -8.67 -8.43 -25.31
N LEU A 231 -9.53 -9.11 -26.09
CA LEU A 231 -10.32 -8.51 -27.18
C LEU A 231 -11.53 -7.70 -26.68
N GLY A 232 -11.86 -7.79 -25.38
CA GLY A 232 -13.04 -7.19 -24.77
C GLY A 232 -14.09 -8.21 -24.39
N ASP A 233 -14.91 -7.86 -23.40
CA ASP A 233 -15.89 -8.78 -22.79
C ASP A 233 -16.94 -9.25 -23.82
N ASP A 234 -17.38 -8.38 -24.73
CA ASP A 234 -18.40 -8.72 -25.74
C ASP A 234 -17.83 -9.58 -26.87
N ALA A 235 -16.61 -9.29 -27.34
CA ALA A 235 -15.91 -10.12 -28.31
C ALA A 235 -15.64 -11.52 -27.76
N ALA A 236 -15.20 -11.63 -26.50
CA ALA A 236 -15.00 -12.91 -25.83
C ALA A 236 -16.30 -13.72 -25.69
N ARG A 237 -17.42 -13.07 -25.35
CA ARG A 237 -18.75 -13.72 -25.33
C ARG A 237 -19.16 -14.22 -26.71
N GLY A 238 -18.91 -13.43 -27.76
CA GLY A 238 -19.16 -13.83 -29.15
C GLY A 238 -18.36 -15.06 -29.58
N LEU A 239 -17.16 -15.26 -29.01
CA LEU A 239 -16.33 -16.46 -29.21
C LEU A 239 -16.73 -17.65 -28.32
N GLY A 240 -17.85 -17.57 -27.60
CA GLY A 240 -18.35 -18.64 -26.72
C GLY A 240 -17.60 -18.77 -25.38
N VAL A 241 -16.78 -17.78 -25.00
CA VAL A 241 -16.03 -17.83 -23.74
C VAL A 241 -16.94 -17.43 -22.57
N PRO A 242 -17.07 -18.25 -21.52
CA PRO A 242 -17.81 -17.87 -20.32
C PRO A 242 -16.99 -16.86 -19.52
N VAL A 243 -17.15 -15.56 -19.83
CA VAL A 243 -16.34 -14.46 -19.28
C VAL A 243 -16.29 -14.45 -17.75
N ARG A 244 -17.46 -14.60 -17.09
CA ARG A 244 -17.55 -14.58 -15.63
C ARG A 244 -16.79 -15.74 -15.00
N ALA A 245 -17.05 -16.96 -15.45
CA ALA A 245 -16.38 -18.16 -14.93
C ALA A 245 -14.86 -18.10 -15.19
N THR A 246 -14.45 -17.73 -16.40
CA THR A 246 -13.03 -17.58 -16.77
C THR A 246 -12.31 -16.59 -15.86
N ARG A 247 -12.93 -15.44 -15.57
CA ARG A 247 -12.40 -14.42 -14.66
C ARG A 247 -12.26 -14.97 -13.24
N VAL A 248 -13.31 -15.59 -12.71
CA VAL A 248 -13.30 -16.16 -11.36
C VAL A 248 -12.24 -17.25 -11.25
N THR A 249 -12.18 -18.20 -12.19
CA THR A 249 -11.18 -19.28 -12.18
C THR A 249 -9.76 -18.73 -12.22
N ALA A 250 -9.47 -17.75 -13.09
CA ALA A 250 -8.13 -17.16 -13.17
C ALA A 250 -7.74 -16.41 -11.88
N VAL A 251 -8.69 -15.68 -11.26
CA VAL A 251 -8.43 -14.99 -9.99
C VAL A 251 -8.23 -15.99 -8.85
N VAL A 252 -9.01 -17.06 -8.78
CA VAL A 252 -8.85 -18.12 -7.76
C VAL A 252 -7.49 -18.82 -7.91
N LEU A 253 -7.07 -19.14 -9.14
CA LEU A 253 -5.76 -19.74 -9.39
C LEU A 253 -4.61 -18.78 -9.04
N ALA A 254 -4.75 -17.49 -9.36
CA ALA A 254 -3.77 -16.48 -8.96
C ALA A 254 -3.73 -16.30 -7.43
N ALA A 255 -4.88 -16.32 -6.76
CA ALA A 255 -4.98 -16.29 -5.30
C ALA A 255 -4.30 -17.52 -4.66
N LEU A 256 -4.51 -18.71 -5.23
CA LEU A 256 -3.86 -19.94 -4.78
C LEU A 256 -2.33 -19.87 -4.89
N LEU A 257 -1.81 -19.43 -6.04
CA LEU A 257 -0.37 -19.24 -6.26
C LEU A 257 0.21 -18.21 -5.28
N SER A 258 -0.49 -17.09 -5.09
CA SER A 258 -0.08 -16.06 -4.13
C SER A 258 -0.12 -16.57 -2.70
N ALA A 259 -1.15 -17.32 -2.31
CA ALA A 259 -1.31 -17.86 -0.97
C ALA A 259 -0.22 -18.90 -0.66
N ALA A 260 0.11 -19.78 -1.62
CA ALA A 260 1.21 -20.74 -1.50
C ALA A 260 2.56 -20.03 -1.36
N SER A 261 2.78 -18.96 -2.14
CA SER A 261 3.97 -18.11 -2.04
C SER A 261 4.12 -17.46 -0.67
N VAL A 262 3.04 -16.83 -0.18
CA VAL A 262 3.04 -16.11 1.10
C VAL A 262 3.19 -17.08 2.28
N THR A 263 2.62 -18.29 2.15
CA THR A 263 2.80 -19.33 3.16
C THR A 263 4.25 -19.81 3.26
N LEU A 264 4.95 -19.89 2.11
CA LEU A 264 6.35 -20.36 2.07
C LEU A 264 7.35 -19.33 2.58
N ALA A 265 7.24 -18.08 2.13
CA ALA A 265 8.27 -17.07 2.34
C ALA A 265 7.75 -15.77 2.95
N GLY A 266 6.50 -15.72 3.42
CA GLY A 266 5.86 -14.47 3.79
C GLY A 266 5.56 -13.57 2.58
N PRO A 267 5.03 -12.35 2.82
CA PRO A 267 4.72 -11.39 1.76
C PRO A 267 5.99 -10.91 1.04
N ILE A 268 6.08 -11.18 -0.27
CA ILE A 268 7.13 -10.61 -1.14
C ILE A 268 6.46 -9.70 -2.18
N GLY A 269 6.68 -8.40 -2.02
CA GLY A 269 6.04 -7.37 -2.85
C GLY A 269 6.62 -7.27 -4.27
N PHE A 270 5.86 -6.62 -5.17
CA PHE A 270 6.29 -6.16 -6.51
C PHE A 270 6.66 -7.21 -7.54
N VAL A 271 6.96 -8.45 -7.18
CA VAL A 271 7.31 -9.51 -8.14
C VAL A 271 6.18 -9.73 -9.16
N GLY A 272 4.94 -9.83 -8.67
CA GLY A 272 3.75 -9.95 -9.53
C GLY A 272 3.42 -8.71 -10.36
N LEU A 273 4.04 -7.57 -10.08
CA LEU A 273 3.91 -6.35 -10.87
C LEU A 273 5.01 -6.23 -11.93
N CYS A 274 6.27 -6.41 -11.50
CA CYS A 274 7.47 -6.23 -12.30
C CYS A 274 7.67 -7.33 -13.34
N ALA A 275 7.50 -8.61 -12.97
CA ALA A 275 7.78 -9.72 -13.89
C ALA A 275 6.89 -9.69 -15.15
N PRO A 276 5.56 -9.52 -15.06
CA PRO A 276 4.72 -9.37 -16.26
C PRO A 276 5.03 -8.11 -17.07
N ALA A 277 5.43 -7.01 -16.41
CA ALA A 277 5.78 -5.77 -17.08
C ALA A 277 7.07 -5.89 -17.91
N LEU A 278 8.08 -6.58 -17.38
CA LEU A 278 9.33 -6.89 -18.11
C LEU A 278 9.05 -7.80 -19.31
N ILE A 279 8.25 -8.86 -19.14
CA ILE A 279 7.87 -9.74 -20.25
C ILE A 279 7.05 -9.01 -21.31
N ARG A 280 6.12 -8.11 -20.94
CA ARG A 280 5.42 -7.26 -21.93
C ARG A 280 6.36 -6.34 -22.69
N ALA A 281 7.39 -5.80 -22.03
CA ALA A 281 8.39 -4.99 -22.70
C ALA A 281 9.17 -5.77 -23.77
N LEU A 282 9.47 -7.04 -23.48
CA LEU A 282 10.09 -8.01 -24.40
C LEU A 282 9.12 -8.47 -25.50
N ALA A 283 7.82 -8.57 -25.21
CA ALA A 283 6.78 -8.94 -26.17
C ALA A 283 6.65 -7.95 -27.34
N ARG A 284 7.10 -6.70 -27.16
CA ARG A 284 7.22 -5.72 -28.27
C ARG A 284 8.23 -6.15 -29.34
N ARG A 285 9.23 -6.96 -28.97
CA ARG A 285 10.26 -7.51 -29.87
C ARG A 285 9.89 -8.92 -30.33
N CYS A 286 9.26 -9.73 -29.49
CA CYS A 286 8.86 -11.12 -29.78
C CYS A 286 7.35 -11.31 -29.62
N ARG A 287 6.61 -11.40 -30.74
CA ARG A 287 5.14 -11.49 -30.73
C ARG A 287 4.61 -12.76 -30.06
N GLU A 288 5.40 -13.83 -29.98
CA GLU A 288 5.00 -15.08 -29.30
C GLU A 288 4.67 -14.86 -27.81
N PHE A 289 5.32 -13.91 -27.16
CA PHE A 289 5.09 -13.55 -25.76
C PHE A 289 3.79 -12.77 -25.52
N THR A 290 3.02 -12.47 -26.57
CA THR A 290 1.67 -11.91 -26.43
C THR A 290 0.64 -12.96 -26.03
N ARG A 291 0.91 -14.26 -26.27
CA ARG A 291 0.01 -15.36 -25.91
C ARG A 291 0.22 -15.74 -24.46
N THR A 292 -0.85 -15.80 -23.67
CA THR A 292 -0.81 -16.14 -22.24
C THR A 292 -0.10 -17.47 -21.98
N ARG A 293 -0.28 -18.47 -22.85
CA ARG A 293 0.40 -19.77 -22.70
C ARG A 293 1.93 -19.70 -22.74
N ALA A 294 2.48 -18.83 -23.57
CA ALA A 294 3.93 -18.67 -23.70
C ALA A 294 4.48 -17.68 -22.66
N SER A 295 3.72 -16.62 -22.35
CA SER A 295 4.16 -15.60 -21.40
C SER A 295 4.14 -16.08 -19.94
N LEU A 296 3.19 -16.94 -19.54
CA LEU A 296 3.07 -17.45 -18.16
C LEU A 296 4.38 -18.05 -17.60
N PRO A 297 4.98 -19.10 -18.21
CA PRO A 297 6.21 -19.68 -17.68
C PRO A 297 7.38 -18.68 -17.71
N LEU A 298 7.44 -17.80 -18.71
CA LEU A 298 8.48 -16.75 -18.80
C LEU A 298 8.33 -15.70 -17.71
N THR A 299 7.09 -15.31 -17.38
CA THR A 299 6.83 -14.44 -16.23
C THR A 299 7.18 -15.11 -14.93
N GLY A 300 6.98 -16.43 -14.83
CA GLY A 300 7.47 -17.22 -13.70
C GLY A 300 8.99 -17.17 -13.57
N LEU A 301 9.73 -17.46 -14.65
CA LEU A 301 11.20 -17.39 -14.66
C LEU A 301 11.73 -15.98 -14.36
N THR A 302 11.07 -14.95 -14.88
CA THR A 302 11.43 -13.56 -14.58
C THR A 302 11.18 -13.23 -13.10
N GLY A 303 10.08 -13.74 -12.54
CA GLY A 303 9.80 -13.60 -11.10
C GLY A 303 10.84 -14.32 -10.23
N ALA A 304 11.25 -15.54 -10.60
CA ALA A 304 12.34 -16.27 -9.95
C ALA A 304 13.65 -15.47 -10.00
N ALA A 305 14.01 -14.90 -11.16
CA ALA A 305 15.19 -14.06 -11.30
C ALA A 305 15.13 -12.79 -10.44
N LEU A 306 13.95 -12.17 -10.29
CA LEU A 306 13.78 -10.98 -9.44
C LEU A 306 13.95 -11.30 -7.96
N VAL A 307 13.37 -12.40 -7.48
CA VAL A 307 13.47 -12.82 -6.07
C VAL A 307 14.88 -13.25 -5.73
N LEU A 308 15.45 -14.19 -6.49
CA LEU A 308 16.84 -14.64 -6.29
C LEU A 308 17.84 -13.49 -6.48
N GLY A 309 17.65 -12.67 -7.52
CA GLY A 309 18.51 -11.52 -7.77
C GLY A 309 18.50 -10.52 -6.63
N SER A 310 17.37 -10.35 -5.95
CA SER A 310 17.25 -9.47 -4.79
C SER A 310 17.91 -10.06 -3.54
N ASP A 311 17.83 -11.37 -3.31
CA ASP A 311 18.53 -12.03 -2.20
C ASP A 311 20.06 -12.07 -2.42
N VAL A 312 20.49 -12.37 -3.65
CA VAL A 312 21.91 -12.30 -4.04
C VAL A 312 22.45 -10.88 -3.89
N LEU A 313 21.69 -9.88 -4.33
CA LEU A 313 22.07 -8.48 -4.18
C LEU A 313 22.21 -8.10 -2.70
N LEU A 314 21.23 -8.47 -1.88
CA LEU A 314 21.25 -8.25 -0.43
C LEU A 314 22.54 -8.80 0.20
N ARG A 315 22.82 -10.08 -0.07
CA ARG A 315 23.97 -10.80 0.51
C ARG A 315 25.31 -10.35 -0.03
N SER A 316 25.34 -9.71 -1.19
CA SER A 316 26.56 -9.11 -1.73
C SER A 316 26.87 -7.72 -1.17
N LEU A 317 25.85 -6.98 -0.72
CA LEU A 317 25.98 -5.59 -0.25
C LEU A 317 26.03 -5.48 1.27
N VAL A 318 25.46 -6.43 1.99
CA VAL A 318 25.34 -6.42 3.45
C VAL A 318 26.28 -7.47 4.04
N PRO A 319 27.02 -7.16 5.13
CA PRO A 319 27.81 -8.14 5.87
C PRO A 319 27.00 -9.41 6.21
N ALA A 320 27.64 -10.57 6.16
CA ALA A 320 26.93 -11.85 6.19
C ALA A 320 26.11 -12.06 7.48
N ASP A 321 26.62 -11.57 8.61
CA ASP A 321 25.97 -11.53 9.92
C ASP A 321 24.68 -10.70 9.91
N LEU A 322 24.71 -9.51 9.32
CA LEU A 322 23.53 -8.65 9.17
C LEU A 322 22.57 -9.15 8.09
N ALA A 323 23.08 -9.79 7.04
CA ALA A 323 22.26 -10.28 5.92
C ALA A 323 21.27 -11.38 6.33
N VAL A 324 21.52 -12.10 7.44
CA VAL A 324 20.55 -13.06 8.00
C VAL A 324 19.35 -12.36 8.62
N ALA A 325 19.57 -11.19 9.23
CA ALA A 325 18.51 -10.41 9.86
C ALA A 325 17.64 -9.68 8.82
N VAL A 326 18.20 -9.31 7.66
CA VAL A 326 17.47 -8.53 6.65
C VAL A 326 16.54 -9.43 5.80
N PRO A 327 15.21 -9.19 5.81
CA PRO A 327 14.28 -9.97 5.01
C PRO A 327 14.40 -9.64 3.51
N THR A 328 14.37 -10.65 2.66
CA THR A 328 14.48 -10.50 1.20
C THR A 328 13.35 -9.69 0.58
N GLY A 329 12.17 -9.69 1.21
CA GLY A 329 11.00 -8.90 0.78
C GLY A 329 11.23 -7.39 0.85
N VAL A 330 12.10 -6.92 1.76
CA VAL A 330 12.50 -5.51 1.84
C VAL A 330 13.25 -5.07 0.57
N VAL A 331 14.20 -5.90 0.12
CA VAL A 331 15.05 -5.59 -1.04
C VAL A 331 14.27 -5.69 -2.34
N THR A 332 13.44 -6.73 -2.48
CA THR A 332 12.52 -6.84 -3.63
C THR A 332 11.55 -5.66 -3.71
N SER A 333 11.07 -5.14 -2.57
CA SER A 333 10.22 -3.95 -2.53
C SER A 333 10.95 -2.68 -2.95
N LEU A 334 12.22 -2.51 -2.58
CA LEU A 334 13.07 -1.41 -3.06
C LEU A 334 13.31 -1.49 -4.57
N VAL A 335 13.65 -2.66 -5.09
CA VAL A 335 13.80 -2.90 -6.53
C VAL A 335 12.48 -2.60 -7.26
N GLY A 336 11.36 -3.05 -6.71
CA GLY A 336 10.01 -2.79 -7.22
C GLY A 336 9.63 -1.32 -7.24
N ALA A 337 9.96 -0.58 -6.17
CA ALA A 337 9.76 0.86 -6.07
C ALA A 337 10.54 1.63 -7.15
N ILE A 338 11.82 1.30 -7.33
CA ILE A 338 12.66 1.89 -8.40
C ILE A 338 12.08 1.55 -9.77
N PHE A 339 11.68 0.29 -9.98
CA PHE A 339 11.06 -0.14 -11.24
C PHE A 339 9.79 0.66 -11.55
N LEU A 340 8.91 0.86 -10.55
CA LEU A 340 7.70 1.66 -10.70
C LEU A 340 8.00 3.11 -11.08
N ILE A 341 8.97 3.75 -10.42
CA ILE A 341 9.36 5.13 -10.72
C ILE A 341 9.92 5.24 -12.14
N VAL A 342 10.80 4.31 -12.54
CA VAL A 342 11.37 4.27 -13.89
C VAL A 342 10.28 4.05 -14.93
N MET A 343 9.32 3.16 -14.66
CA MET A 343 8.18 2.92 -15.54
C MET A 343 7.30 4.17 -15.64
N ALA A 344 7.00 4.84 -14.53
CA ALA A 344 6.19 6.06 -14.49
C ALA A 344 6.76 7.19 -15.35
N VAL A 345 8.09 7.36 -15.34
CA VAL A 345 8.78 8.39 -16.12
C VAL A 345 8.82 8.03 -17.62
N ARG A 346 8.76 6.74 -17.97
CA ARG A 346 8.83 6.26 -19.37
C ARG A 346 7.46 6.10 -20.03
N LEU A 347 6.39 5.93 -19.25
CA LEU A 347 5.04 5.78 -19.78
C LEU A 347 4.55 7.14 -20.31
N LYS A 348 4.13 7.16 -21.58
CA LYS A 348 3.31 8.25 -22.11
C LYS A 348 1.89 8.05 -21.59
N ASP A 349 1.26 9.10 -21.08
CA ASP A 349 -0.15 9.07 -20.65
C ASP A 349 -1.01 8.44 -21.75
N THR A 350 -1.48 7.22 -21.50
CA THR A 350 -2.33 6.46 -22.47
C THR A 350 -3.70 6.14 -21.89
N ALA A 351 -4.03 6.63 -20.70
CA ALA A 351 -5.32 6.38 -20.07
C ALA A 351 -6.35 7.41 -20.53
N ALA A 352 -7.47 6.91 -21.04
CA ALA A 352 -8.68 7.68 -21.29
C ALA A 352 -9.11 8.41 -20.00
N SER A 353 -9.49 9.69 -20.13
CA SER A 353 -10.13 10.47 -19.08
C SER A 353 -11.19 9.61 -18.39
N ALA A 354 -11.09 9.46 -17.07
CA ALA A 354 -12.15 8.81 -16.30
C ALA A 354 -13.49 9.45 -16.71
N ALA A 355 -14.51 8.60 -16.98
CA ALA A 355 -15.84 9.11 -17.28
C ALA A 355 -16.22 10.12 -16.19
N PRO A 356 -16.75 11.30 -16.55
CA PRO A 356 -16.60 12.52 -15.76
C PRO A 356 -17.38 12.58 -14.44
N ASP A 357 -17.61 11.50 -13.69
CA ASP A 357 -18.49 11.35 -12.55
C ASP A 357 -19.91 11.94 -12.85
N ARG A 358 -21.00 11.44 -12.27
CA ARG A 358 -22.34 12.01 -12.54
C ARG A 358 -22.96 12.50 -11.25
N LEU A 359 -22.20 13.29 -10.51
CA LEU A 359 -22.67 13.87 -9.25
C LEU A 359 -23.68 14.98 -9.52
N ARG A 360 -24.89 14.78 -9.01
CA ARG A 360 -25.99 15.76 -9.08
C ARG A 360 -25.63 17.01 -8.25
N ILE A 361 -25.98 18.19 -8.77
CA ILE A 361 -25.92 19.44 -8.00
C ILE A 361 -26.99 19.35 -6.91
N ARG A 362 -26.57 19.36 -5.64
CA ARG A 362 -27.48 19.36 -4.49
C ARG A 362 -28.01 20.77 -4.22
N SER A 363 -29.22 20.86 -3.65
CA SER A 363 -29.82 22.16 -3.30
C SER A 363 -29.06 22.84 -2.15
N ARG A 364 -29.20 24.18 -2.04
CA ARG A 364 -28.59 24.96 -0.95
C ARG A 364 -29.10 24.52 0.43
N ALA A 365 -30.38 24.15 0.53
CA ALA A 365 -30.98 23.66 1.77
C ALA A 365 -30.30 22.38 2.28
N VAL A 366 -30.02 21.41 1.39
CA VAL A 366 -29.30 20.17 1.75
C VAL A 366 -27.90 20.49 2.25
N PHE A 367 -27.18 21.42 1.60
CA PHE A 367 -25.86 21.84 2.06
C PHE A 367 -25.90 22.44 3.47
N LEU A 368 -26.82 23.37 3.73
CA LEU A 368 -26.95 24.02 5.05
C LEU A 368 -27.34 23.01 6.13
N MET A 369 -28.28 22.11 5.84
CA MET A 369 -28.70 21.05 6.74
C MET A 369 -27.55 20.10 7.08
N VAL A 370 -26.83 19.60 6.06
CA VAL A 370 -25.68 18.70 6.27
C VAL A 370 -24.60 19.39 7.10
N THR A 371 -24.30 20.65 6.80
CA THR A 371 -23.29 21.42 7.55
C THR A 371 -23.73 21.63 8.99
N ALA A 372 -24.98 22.01 9.24
CA ALA A 372 -25.52 22.19 10.59
C ALA A 372 -25.47 20.89 11.40
N VAL A 373 -25.90 19.78 10.82
CA VAL A 373 -25.83 18.45 11.46
C VAL A 373 -24.38 18.09 11.78
N LEU A 374 -23.44 18.30 10.86
CA LEU A 374 -22.03 18.00 11.11
C LEU A 374 -21.41 18.89 12.18
N VAL A 375 -21.80 20.16 12.27
CA VAL A 375 -21.37 21.05 13.36
C VAL A 375 -21.89 20.53 14.71
N VAL A 376 -23.16 20.13 14.78
CA VAL A 376 -23.73 19.53 16.01
C VAL A 376 -23.03 18.23 16.38
N VAL A 377 -22.77 17.36 15.41
CA VAL A 377 -22.01 16.11 15.62
C VAL A 377 -20.60 16.41 16.12
N LEU A 378 -19.90 17.37 15.51
CA LEU A 378 -18.53 17.73 15.90
C LEU A 378 -18.49 18.29 17.33
N ILE A 379 -19.44 19.15 17.69
CA ILE A 379 -19.57 19.66 19.07
C ILE A 379 -19.83 18.51 20.04
N GLY A 380 -20.78 17.63 19.73
CA GLY A 380 -21.10 16.46 20.55
C GLY A 380 -19.91 15.52 20.75
N VAL A 381 -19.19 15.20 19.67
CA VAL A 381 -17.98 14.37 19.71
C VAL A 381 -16.86 15.06 20.49
N THR A 382 -16.70 16.38 20.36
CA THR A 382 -15.68 17.14 21.12
C THR A 382 -15.98 17.12 22.61
N ILE A 383 -17.23 17.36 23.00
CA ILE A 383 -17.66 17.27 24.39
C ILE A 383 -17.44 15.85 24.92
N ALA A 384 -17.90 14.83 24.18
CA ALA A 384 -17.68 13.43 24.53
C ALA A 384 -16.18 13.10 24.67
N ALA A 385 -15.35 13.61 23.77
CA ALA A 385 -13.91 13.42 23.81
C ALA A 385 -13.27 14.04 25.06
N VAL A 386 -13.70 15.22 25.49
CA VAL A 386 -13.17 15.83 26.72
C VAL A 386 -13.64 15.07 27.97
N LEU A 387 -14.88 14.58 27.98
CA LEU A 387 -15.48 13.96 29.17
C LEU A 387 -15.15 12.47 29.33
N LEU A 388 -14.99 11.74 28.23
CA LEU A 388 -14.79 10.28 28.20
C LEU A 388 -13.34 9.91 27.84
N GLY A 389 -12.86 8.85 28.47
CA GLY A 389 -11.50 8.33 28.29
C GLY A 389 -11.17 7.28 29.34
N ASP A 390 -9.91 7.29 29.75
CA ASP A 390 -9.37 6.57 30.92
C ASP A 390 -10.05 6.98 32.23
N ALA A 391 -10.45 8.24 32.35
CA ALA A 391 -11.26 8.77 33.45
C ALA A 391 -12.54 9.45 32.94
N LYS A 392 -13.67 9.26 33.63
CA LYS A 392 -14.92 9.96 33.35
C LYS A 392 -14.94 11.29 34.08
N LEU A 393 -15.20 12.38 33.36
CA LEU A 393 -15.32 13.72 33.89
C LEU A 393 -16.73 14.27 33.68
N LEU A 394 -17.13 15.22 34.50
CA LEU A 394 -18.37 15.99 34.35
C LEU A 394 -18.08 17.34 33.69
N LEU A 395 -19.10 17.99 33.11
CA LEU A 395 -18.92 19.35 32.57
C LEU A 395 -18.44 20.34 33.64
N GLY A 396 -18.90 20.18 34.89
CA GLY A 396 -18.46 21.00 36.01
C GLY A 396 -16.95 20.93 36.24
N ASP A 397 -16.34 19.76 36.04
CA ASP A 397 -14.89 19.56 36.18
C ASP A 397 -14.12 20.36 35.14
N VAL A 398 -14.61 20.37 33.89
CA VAL A 398 -14.02 21.14 32.79
C VAL A 398 -14.11 22.64 33.04
N VAL A 399 -15.25 23.11 33.55
CA VAL A 399 -15.44 24.52 33.91
C VAL A 399 -14.53 24.91 35.06
N ASN A 400 -14.42 24.08 36.09
CA ASN A 400 -13.54 24.32 37.23
C ASN A 400 -12.07 24.34 36.79
N TRP A 401 -11.65 23.45 35.88
CA TRP A 401 -10.30 23.44 35.31
C TRP A 401 -10.01 24.70 34.50
N ALA A 402 -10.93 25.11 33.63
CA ALA A 402 -10.79 26.34 32.86
C ALA A 402 -10.69 27.60 33.75
N GLN A 403 -11.26 27.55 34.95
CA GLN A 403 -11.19 28.62 35.96
C GLN A 403 -9.99 28.49 36.92
N GLY A 404 -9.16 27.44 36.79
CA GLY A 404 -8.05 27.17 37.72
C GLY A 404 -8.48 26.71 39.12
N ARG A 405 -9.69 26.16 39.26
CA ARG A 405 -10.32 25.75 40.52
C ARG A 405 -10.45 24.23 40.67
N SER A 406 -10.05 23.44 39.68
CA SER A 406 -10.14 21.98 39.73
C SER A 406 -9.10 21.36 40.68
N GLY A 407 -9.44 20.21 41.26
CA GLY A 407 -8.47 19.39 42.01
C GLY A 407 -7.36 18.84 41.11
N GLN A 408 -6.22 18.47 41.73
CA GLN A 408 -5.00 18.06 41.02
C GLN A 408 -5.21 16.92 40.01
N THR A 409 -6.03 15.91 40.36
CA THR A 409 -6.32 14.78 39.47
C THR A 409 -7.09 15.21 38.21
N VAL A 410 -8.11 16.05 38.37
CA VAL A 410 -8.91 16.59 37.25
C VAL A 410 -8.03 17.45 36.35
N SER A 411 -7.18 18.30 36.95
CA SER A 411 -6.23 19.12 36.19
C SER A 411 -5.27 18.26 35.38
N PHE A 412 -4.65 17.24 35.98
CA PHE A 412 -3.73 16.34 35.27
C PHE A 412 -4.40 15.63 34.08
N VAL A 413 -5.62 15.13 34.27
CA VAL A 413 -6.38 14.48 33.19
C VAL A 413 -6.70 15.49 32.08
N LEU A 414 -7.15 16.69 32.40
CA LEU A 414 -7.51 17.69 31.37
C LEU A 414 -6.29 18.31 30.69
N ASP A 415 -5.17 18.50 31.39
CA ASP A 415 -3.91 19.02 30.85
C ASP A 415 -3.31 18.08 29.79
N THR A 416 -3.53 16.77 29.94
CA THR A 416 -3.11 15.76 28.96
C THR A 416 -4.17 15.49 27.88
N ARG A 417 -5.46 15.59 28.23
CA ARG A 417 -6.57 15.28 27.32
C ARG A 417 -6.92 16.42 26.37
N MET A 418 -6.88 17.67 26.81
CA MET A 418 -7.23 18.82 25.97
C MET A 418 -6.31 18.98 24.76
N PRO A 419 -4.96 18.94 24.88
CA PRO A 419 -4.08 19.02 23.72
C PRO A 419 -4.30 17.86 22.75
N ARG A 420 -4.54 16.66 23.30
CA ARG A 420 -4.83 15.46 22.53
C ARG A 420 -6.10 15.58 21.68
N VAL A 421 -7.20 16.06 22.28
CA VAL A 421 -8.46 16.28 21.56
C VAL A 421 -8.29 17.34 20.47
N LEU A 422 -7.59 18.43 20.77
CA LEU A 422 -7.31 19.48 19.78
C LEU A 422 -6.42 18.98 18.63
N ALA A 423 -5.40 18.18 18.94
CA ALA A 423 -4.54 17.54 17.93
C ALA A 423 -5.36 16.62 17.02
N ALA A 424 -6.28 15.81 17.57
CA ALA A 424 -7.15 14.92 16.79
C ALA A 424 -8.06 15.70 15.84
N LEU A 425 -8.72 16.74 16.34
CA LEU A 425 -9.62 17.60 15.54
C LEU A 425 -8.86 18.28 14.39
N LEU A 426 -7.72 18.90 14.70
CA LEU A 426 -6.94 19.65 13.71
C LEU A 426 -6.22 18.73 12.73
N ALA A 427 -5.74 17.56 13.15
CA ALA A 427 -5.12 16.59 12.25
C ALA A 427 -6.16 16.02 11.27
N GLY A 428 -7.36 15.72 11.76
CA GLY A 428 -8.48 15.30 10.91
C GLY A 428 -8.89 16.37 9.90
N ALA A 429 -8.99 17.62 10.34
CA ALA A 429 -9.25 18.77 9.46
C ALA A 429 -8.16 18.95 8.40
N ALA A 430 -6.89 18.91 8.80
CA ALA A 430 -5.74 19.07 7.93
C ALA A 430 -5.65 17.99 6.86
N LEU A 431 -5.79 16.71 7.26
CA LEU A 431 -5.75 15.57 6.34
C LEU A 431 -6.92 15.56 5.37
N ALA A 432 -8.13 15.93 5.82
CA ALA A 432 -9.28 16.04 4.94
C ALA A 432 -9.16 17.21 3.94
N LEU A 433 -8.60 18.34 4.37
CA LEU A 433 -8.32 19.47 3.49
C LEU A 433 -7.24 19.12 2.48
N ALA A 434 -6.12 18.53 2.93
CA ALA A 434 -5.05 18.05 2.06
C ALA A 434 -5.57 17.05 1.02
N GLY A 435 -6.38 16.08 1.46
CA GLY A 435 -7.06 15.12 0.59
C GLY A 435 -7.96 15.81 -0.44
N THR A 436 -8.75 16.81 -0.03
CA THR A 436 -9.59 17.60 -0.95
C THR A 436 -8.74 18.27 -2.05
N LEU A 437 -7.65 18.94 -1.67
CA LEU A 437 -6.76 19.64 -2.60
C LEU A 437 -6.06 18.66 -3.56
N ILE A 438 -5.51 17.57 -3.02
CA ILE A 438 -4.80 16.55 -3.80
C ILE A 438 -5.77 15.88 -4.77
N GLN A 439 -6.97 15.48 -4.35
CA GLN A 439 -7.94 14.84 -5.23
C GLN A 439 -8.44 15.77 -6.33
N ALA A 440 -8.57 17.07 -6.05
CA ALA A 440 -8.93 18.07 -7.05
C ALA A 440 -7.83 18.24 -8.11
N VAL A 441 -6.58 18.43 -7.67
CA VAL A 441 -5.41 18.59 -8.56
C VAL A 441 -5.14 17.34 -9.38
N THR A 442 -5.17 16.19 -8.72
CA THR A 442 -4.93 14.91 -9.36
C THR A 442 -6.14 14.39 -10.09
N ARG A 443 -7.33 15.00 -10.00
CA ARG A 443 -8.58 14.46 -10.59
C ARG A 443 -8.76 12.95 -10.35
N ASN A 444 -8.35 12.51 -9.18
CA ASN A 444 -8.40 11.11 -8.80
C ASN A 444 -9.05 11.02 -7.41
N PRO A 445 -10.27 10.48 -7.29
CA PRO A 445 -10.96 10.37 -6.00
C PRO A 445 -10.24 9.43 -5.02
N LEU A 446 -9.26 8.66 -5.50
CA LEU A 446 -8.45 7.76 -4.68
C LEU A 446 -7.12 8.38 -4.23
N ALA A 447 -6.80 9.58 -4.70
CA ALA A 447 -5.57 10.23 -4.28
C ALA A 447 -5.72 10.70 -2.82
N GLU A 448 -4.68 10.46 -2.03
CA GLU A 448 -4.54 10.97 -0.68
C GLU A 448 -3.05 11.26 -0.42
N PRO A 449 -2.70 12.01 0.64
CA PRO A 449 -1.30 12.36 0.90
C PRO A 449 -0.35 11.16 1.03
N ALA A 450 -0.83 10.04 1.57
CA ALA A 450 -0.06 8.82 1.69
C ALA A 450 0.36 8.25 0.33
N VAL A 451 -0.53 8.31 -0.67
CA VAL A 451 -0.27 7.87 -2.05
C VAL A 451 0.77 8.76 -2.74
N LEU A 452 0.89 10.03 -2.35
CA LEU A 452 1.93 10.93 -2.84
C LEU A 452 3.28 10.78 -2.11
N GLY A 453 3.43 9.78 -1.24
CA GLY A 453 4.68 9.54 -0.51
C GLY A 453 4.95 10.50 0.64
N VAL A 454 4.06 11.46 0.92
CA VAL A 454 4.25 12.46 2.00
C VAL A 454 4.27 11.78 3.36
N SER A 455 3.26 10.96 3.64
CA SER A 455 3.14 10.21 4.90
C SER A 455 4.27 9.19 5.06
N GLY A 456 4.65 8.49 3.98
CA GLY A 456 5.78 7.54 3.99
C GLY A 456 7.11 8.24 4.27
N GLY A 457 7.36 9.39 3.65
CA GLY A 457 8.55 10.20 3.92
C GLY A 457 8.61 10.70 5.36
N ALA A 458 7.48 11.18 5.90
CA ALA A 458 7.42 11.59 7.31
C ALA A 458 7.67 10.43 8.27
N ALA A 459 7.06 9.27 7.98
CA ALA A 459 7.30 8.05 8.74
C ALA A 459 8.77 7.63 8.71
N LEU A 460 9.41 7.67 7.55
CA LEU A 460 10.83 7.34 7.43
C LEU A 460 11.71 8.30 8.25
N GLY A 461 11.44 9.60 8.19
CA GLY A 461 12.17 10.60 8.98
C GLY A 461 12.01 10.40 10.50
N ALA A 462 10.78 10.13 10.96
CA ALA A 462 10.49 9.87 12.37
C ALA A 462 11.14 8.57 12.86
N VAL A 463 11.01 7.49 12.11
CA VAL A 463 11.60 6.18 12.46
C VAL A 463 13.11 6.28 12.49
N LEU A 464 13.73 6.91 11.49
CA LEU A 464 15.17 7.14 11.47
C LEU A 464 15.65 7.88 12.72
N LEU A 465 14.94 8.93 13.14
CA LEU A 465 15.31 9.67 14.35
C LEU A 465 15.15 8.81 15.61
N VAL A 466 14.02 8.12 15.76
CA VAL A 466 13.75 7.28 16.95
C VAL A 466 14.74 6.13 17.10
N THR A 467 15.23 5.57 15.99
CA THR A 467 16.18 4.44 16.02
C THR A 467 17.63 4.86 16.11
N THR A 468 17.98 6.12 15.80
CA THR A 468 19.39 6.58 15.75
C THR A 468 19.74 7.60 16.82
N VAL A 469 18.78 8.37 17.32
CA VAL A 469 19.02 9.44 18.30
C VAL A 469 18.29 9.09 19.60
N PRO A 470 19.01 8.65 20.64
CA PRO A 470 18.43 8.42 21.95
C PRO A 470 17.82 9.71 22.51
N LEU A 471 16.66 9.61 23.18
CA LEU A 471 16.00 10.73 23.88
C LEU A 471 15.58 11.91 22.99
N ALA A 472 15.30 11.70 21.69
CA ALA A 472 14.74 12.74 20.85
C ALA A 472 13.42 13.31 21.40
N GLY A 473 13.38 14.62 21.64
CA GLY A 473 12.18 15.31 22.14
C GLY A 473 11.07 15.43 21.07
N SER A 474 9.85 15.82 21.50
CA SER A 474 8.66 15.97 20.63
C SER A 474 8.92 16.82 19.38
N TRP A 475 9.62 17.95 19.55
CA TRP A 475 9.97 18.85 18.44
C TRP A 475 10.99 18.25 17.48
N GLY A 476 11.94 17.45 17.98
CA GLY A 476 12.89 16.71 17.14
C GLY A 476 12.16 15.69 16.26
N MET A 477 11.25 14.90 16.85
CA MET A 477 10.41 13.95 16.13
C MET A 477 9.55 14.62 15.07
N SER A 478 8.90 15.72 15.44
CA SER A 478 8.06 16.51 14.53
C SER A 478 8.87 17.13 13.38
N GLY A 479 10.08 17.62 13.67
CA GLY A 479 11.01 18.18 12.69
C GLY A 479 11.53 17.12 11.70
N ALA A 480 11.92 15.94 12.20
CA ALA A 480 12.37 14.83 11.35
C ALA A 480 11.24 14.30 10.46
N ALA A 481 10.02 14.16 11.00
CA ALA A 481 8.84 13.81 10.21
C ALA A 481 8.56 14.85 9.12
N PHE A 482 8.60 16.13 9.45
CA PHE A 482 8.39 17.20 8.47
C PHE A 482 9.47 17.20 7.37
N ALA A 483 10.74 17.07 7.75
CA ALA A 483 11.87 17.00 6.82
C ALA A 483 11.75 15.78 5.88
N GLY A 484 11.42 14.61 6.42
CA GLY A 484 11.20 13.40 5.62
C GLY A 484 10.07 13.54 4.61
N ALA A 485 8.94 14.15 5.01
CA ALA A 485 7.83 14.49 4.10
C ALA A 485 8.25 15.49 3.01
N ALA A 486 9.03 16.51 3.38
CA ALA A 486 9.53 17.50 2.43
C ALA A 486 10.46 16.88 1.38
N VAL A 487 11.44 16.06 1.80
CA VAL A 487 12.35 15.33 0.90
C VAL A 487 11.57 14.44 -0.05
N SER A 488 10.63 13.64 0.47
CA SER A 488 9.77 12.78 -0.33
C SER A 488 8.97 13.58 -1.37
N SER A 489 8.38 14.70 -0.95
CA SER A 489 7.59 15.56 -1.83
C SER A 489 8.43 16.21 -2.93
N VAL A 490 9.67 16.62 -2.62
CA VAL A 490 10.62 17.14 -3.61
C VAL A 490 10.97 16.08 -4.65
N ILE A 491 11.22 14.83 -4.23
CA ILE A 491 11.48 13.72 -5.15
C ILE A 491 10.26 13.48 -6.05
N VAL A 492 9.07 13.38 -5.48
CA VAL A 492 7.83 13.09 -6.22
C VAL A 492 7.52 14.21 -7.21
N PHE A 493 7.53 15.47 -6.76
CA PHE A 493 7.21 16.62 -7.62
C PHE A 493 8.29 16.88 -8.66
N GLY A 494 9.58 16.73 -8.30
CA GLY A 494 10.69 16.90 -9.23
C GLY A 494 10.68 15.88 -10.38
N LEU A 495 10.40 14.60 -10.07
CA LEU A 495 10.28 13.55 -11.08
C LEU A 495 8.98 13.65 -11.88
N ALA A 496 7.89 14.10 -11.26
CA ALA A 496 6.61 14.29 -11.93
C ALA A 496 6.57 15.53 -12.84
N ALA A 497 7.35 16.58 -12.55
CA ALA A 497 7.34 17.84 -13.30
C ALA A 497 7.87 17.71 -14.73
N ARG A 498 8.67 16.67 -15.04
CA ARG A 498 9.29 16.47 -16.37
C ARG A 498 8.24 16.25 -17.46
N GLY A 499 7.87 17.28 -18.23
CA GLY A 499 6.85 17.17 -19.29
C GLY A 499 5.42 17.48 -18.83
N GLY A 500 5.28 18.25 -17.73
CA GLY A 500 4.00 18.64 -17.13
C GLY A 500 3.58 17.72 -15.99
N PHE A 501 2.87 18.25 -14.99
CA PHE A 501 2.31 17.50 -13.86
C PHE A 501 1.19 16.54 -14.33
N GLN A 502 1.59 15.50 -15.05
CA GLN A 502 0.73 14.43 -15.53
C GLN A 502 0.21 13.62 -14.33
N GLN A 503 -1.11 13.45 -14.28
CA GLN A 503 -1.83 12.82 -13.17
C GLN A 503 -1.33 11.41 -12.86
N ASN A 504 -1.22 10.54 -13.88
CA ASN A 504 -0.80 9.15 -13.68
C ASN A 504 0.66 9.07 -13.22
N ARG A 505 1.52 9.92 -13.77
CA ARG A 505 2.93 9.96 -13.38
C ARG A 505 3.09 10.38 -11.93
N LEU A 506 2.38 11.42 -11.50
CA LEU A 506 2.45 11.89 -10.11
C LEU A 506 2.04 10.78 -9.14
N VAL A 507 0.94 10.07 -9.42
CA VAL A 507 0.47 8.96 -8.58
C VAL A 507 1.43 7.79 -8.60
N LEU A 508 1.94 7.37 -9.76
CA LEU A 508 2.86 6.23 -9.87
C LEU A 508 4.22 6.50 -9.21
N VAL A 509 4.77 7.70 -9.38
CA VAL A 509 6.00 8.11 -8.69
C VAL A 509 5.74 8.18 -7.19
N GLY A 510 4.62 8.76 -6.76
CA GLY A 510 4.20 8.81 -5.36
C GLY A 510 4.13 7.42 -4.70
N ILE A 511 3.47 6.46 -5.34
CA ILE A 511 3.37 5.06 -4.85
C ILE A 511 4.77 4.43 -4.77
N GLY A 512 5.62 4.66 -5.77
CA GLY A 512 7.00 4.17 -5.76
C GLY A 512 7.81 4.73 -4.60
N VAL A 513 7.74 6.04 -4.34
CA VAL A 513 8.44 6.68 -3.22
C VAL A 513 7.87 6.25 -1.87
N ALA A 514 6.55 6.13 -1.73
CA ALA A 514 5.90 5.62 -0.53
C ALA A 514 6.37 4.19 -0.21
N THR A 515 6.43 3.33 -1.23
CA THR A 515 6.91 1.95 -1.09
C THR A 515 8.37 1.90 -0.66
N ALA A 516 9.23 2.71 -1.29
CA ALA A 516 10.63 2.79 -0.92
C ALA A 516 10.79 3.22 0.54
N ALA A 517 10.00 4.20 0.99
CA ALA A 517 9.99 4.63 2.38
C ALA A 517 9.53 3.50 3.32
N THR A 518 8.47 2.76 3.00
CA THR A 518 8.02 1.60 3.81
C THR A 518 9.07 0.49 3.89
N ALA A 519 9.78 0.21 2.79
CA ALA A 519 10.86 -0.77 2.78
C ALA A 519 12.03 -0.32 3.67
N LEU A 520 12.43 0.95 3.60
CA LEU A 520 13.48 1.51 4.46
C LEU A 520 13.06 1.56 5.94
N ILE A 521 11.82 1.93 6.25
CA ILE A 521 11.25 1.87 7.60
C ILE A 521 11.35 0.44 8.14
N SER A 522 10.97 -0.54 7.31
CA SER A 522 11.00 -1.95 7.69
C SER A 522 12.43 -2.43 7.97
N LEU A 523 13.39 -2.01 7.15
CA LEU A 523 14.81 -2.28 7.39
C LEU A 523 15.27 -1.69 8.73
N LEU A 524 14.94 -0.44 9.03
CA LEU A 524 15.32 0.22 10.28
C LEU A 524 14.71 -0.48 11.51
N ILE A 525 13.44 -0.89 11.43
CA ILE A 525 12.76 -1.59 12.52
C ILE A 525 13.33 -2.99 12.75
N VAL A 526 13.76 -3.68 11.71
CA VAL A 526 14.35 -5.02 11.85
C VAL A 526 15.79 -4.96 12.39
N LEU A 527 16.54 -3.91 12.05
CA LEU A 527 17.94 -3.75 12.48
C LEU A 527 18.11 -3.06 13.84
N THR A 528 17.05 -2.47 14.39
CA THR A 528 17.09 -1.77 15.69
C THR A 528 16.75 -2.72 16.85
N ASP A 529 17.00 -2.27 18.08
CA ASP A 529 16.63 -3.04 19.27
C ASP A 529 15.09 -3.11 19.43
N PRO A 530 14.56 -4.18 20.06
CA PRO A 530 13.11 -4.37 20.22
C PRO A 530 12.39 -3.20 20.89
N PHE A 531 13.05 -2.48 21.80
CA PHE A 531 12.44 -1.35 22.50
C PHE A 531 12.23 -0.15 21.57
N ASN A 532 13.23 0.21 20.76
CA ASN A 532 13.07 1.25 19.75
C ASN A 532 12.16 0.81 18.60
N ALA A 533 12.10 -0.47 18.27
CA ALA A 533 11.13 -1.02 17.32
C ALA A 533 9.68 -0.80 17.80
N VAL A 534 9.36 -1.09 19.06
CA VAL A 534 8.02 -0.84 19.63
C VAL A 534 7.67 0.65 19.62
N LYS A 535 8.63 1.54 19.93
CA LYS A 535 8.41 3.00 19.81
C LYS A 535 8.11 3.42 18.37
N ALA A 536 8.86 2.88 17.40
CA ALA A 536 8.64 3.15 15.98
C ALA A 536 7.26 2.67 15.53
N LEU A 537 6.87 1.43 15.86
CA LEU A 537 5.55 0.89 15.57
C LEU A 537 4.42 1.70 16.22
N THR A 538 4.62 2.13 17.47
CA THR A 538 3.66 3.00 18.18
C THR A 538 3.48 4.33 17.47
N TRP A 539 4.57 4.93 16.98
CA TRP A 539 4.48 6.19 16.20
C TRP A 539 3.80 5.98 14.84
N LEU A 540 4.12 4.89 14.14
CA LEU A 540 3.53 4.52 12.84
C LEU A 540 2.03 4.21 12.95
N SER A 541 1.55 3.78 14.11
CA SER A 541 0.13 3.54 14.35
C SER A 541 -0.75 4.80 14.28
N GLY A 542 -0.13 5.99 14.31
CA GLY A 542 -0.80 7.28 14.33
C GLY A 542 -1.48 7.53 15.67
N SER A 543 -0.80 8.26 16.57
CA SER A 543 -1.30 8.57 17.90
C SER A 543 -1.17 10.05 18.27
N THR A 544 -2.23 10.56 18.89
CA THR A 544 -2.30 11.88 19.53
C THR A 544 -1.89 11.82 21.01
N TYR A 545 -1.43 10.66 21.49
CA TYR A 545 -0.90 10.48 22.84
C TYR A 545 0.35 11.34 23.07
N GLY A 546 0.51 11.84 24.30
CA GLY A 546 1.70 12.58 24.73
C GLY A 546 1.84 13.98 24.13
N ARG A 547 0.78 14.54 23.51
CA ARG A 547 0.82 15.89 22.93
C ARG A 547 0.58 16.96 23.99
N THR A 548 1.26 18.09 23.81
CA THR A 548 1.15 19.29 24.63
C THR A 548 0.53 20.43 23.81
N LEU A 549 -0.01 21.48 24.46
CA LEU A 549 -0.61 22.61 23.73
C LEU A 549 0.34 23.26 22.71
N PRO A 550 1.65 23.45 22.98
CA PRO A 550 2.60 23.96 21.99
C PRO A 550 2.71 23.11 20.73
N ASP A 551 2.57 21.78 20.82
CA ASP A 551 2.64 20.89 19.66
C ASP A 551 1.45 21.09 18.70
N VAL A 552 0.34 21.64 19.19
CA VAL A 552 -0.91 21.86 18.43
C VAL A 552 -0.87 23.15 17.62
N VAL A 553 -0.09 24.15 18.05
CA VAL A 553 -0.07 25.49 17.44
C VAL A 553 0.34 25.47 15.97
N PRO A 554 1.43 24.79 15.54
CA PRO A 554 1.81 24.74 14.12
C PRO A 554 0.71 24.15 13.24
N LEU A 555 0.03 23.12 13.74
CA LEU A 555 -1.07 22.47 13.04
C LEU A 555 -2.28 23.40 12.90
N ALA A 556 -2.64 24.13 13.95
CA ALA A 556 -3.72 25.12 13.91
C ALA A 556 -3.44 26.23 12.89
N VAL A 557 -2.21 26.76 12.86
CA VAL A 557 -1.78 27.79 11.92
C VAL A 557 -1.87 27.30 10.47
N VAL A 558 -1.39 26.09 10.20
CA VAL A 558 -1.39 25.54 8.83
C VAL A 558 -2.81 25.20 8.36
N VAL A 559 -3.69 24.70 9.25
CA VAL A 559 -5.11 24.50 8.92
C VAL A 559 -5.80 25.82 8.60
N ALA A 560 -5.57 26.86 9.42
CA ALA A 560 -6.13 28.19 9.18
C ALA A 560 -5.66 28.77 7.85
N LEU A 561 -4.35 28.70 7.57
CA LEU A 561 -3.77 29.11 6.28
C LEU A 561 -4.38 28.33 5.12
N GLY A 562 -4.49 27.01 5.25
CA GLY A 562 -5.07 26.16 4.22
C GLY A 562 -6.52 26.49 3.92
N LEU A 563 -7.33 26.76 4.95
CA LEU A 563 -8.72 27.18 4.80
C LEU A 563 -8.83 28.53 4.10
N VAL A 564 -8.00 29.51 4.48
CA VAL A 564 -7.95 30.82 3.82
C VAL A 564 -7.62 30.67 2.34
N VAL A 565 -6.58 29.91 1.99
CA VAL A 565 -6.20 29.69 0.58
C VAL A 565 -7.30 28.94 -0.18
N ALA A 566 -7.91 27.91 0.42
CA ALA A 566 -8.98 27.14 -0.22
C ALA A 566 -10.23 28.00 -0.50
N VAL A 567 -10.55 28.96 0.38
CA VAL A 567 -11.66 29.89 0.19
C VAL A 567 -11.32 30.94 -0.87
N LEU A 568 -10.15 31.57 -0.79
CA LEU A 568 -9.72 32.62 -1.72
C LEU A 568 -9.53 32.09 -3.15
N ARG A 569 -9.00 30.87 -3.31
CA ARG A 569 -8.73 30.24 -4.61
C ARG A 569 -9.73 29.16 -4.99
N ARG A 570 -10.94 29.19 -4.42
CA ARG A 570 -12.00 28.18 -4.66
C ARG A 570 -12.34 28.01 -6.14
N SER A 571 -12.38 29.11 -6.90
CA SER A 571 -12.73 29.09 -8.34
C SER A 571 -11.63 28.41 -9.15
N GLU A 572 -10.36 28.68 -8.82
CA GLU A 572 -9.24 27.98 -9.45
C GLU A 572 -9.27 26.48 -9.11
N LEU A 573 -9.60 26.11 -7.87
CA LEU A 573 -9.71 24.72 -7.45
C LEU A 573 -10.83 23.98 -8.21
N ASP A 574 -11.99 24.64 -8.40
CA ASP A 574 -13.07 24.13 -9.23
C ASP A 574 -12.60 23.93 -10.69
N LEU A 575 -11.90 24.90 -11.27
CA LEU A 575 -11.38 24.81 -12.64
C LEU A 575 -10.36 23.67 -12.82
N VAL A 576 -9.36 23.56 -11.92
CA VAL A 576 -8.34 22.50 -11.97
C VAL A 576 -8.97 21.10 -11.94
N SER A 577 -10.12 20.96 -11.26
CA SER A 577 -10.82 19.69 -11.10
C SER A 577 -11.64 19.25 -12.31
N LEU A 578 -11.91 20.15 -13.28
CA LEU A 578 -12.75 19.86 -14.46
C LEU A 578 -11.99 19.03 -15.51
N ASP A 579 -11.00 19.64 -16.17
CA ASP A 579 -10.23 19.05 -17.26
C ASP A 579 -8.88 19.78 -17.42
N GLU A 580 -8.14 19.49 -18.49
CA GLU A 580 -6.82 20.07 -18.76
C GLU A 580 -6.89 21.37 -19.58
N ASP A 581 -7.97 21.55 -20.36
CA ASP A 581 -8.07 22.54 -21.44
C ASP A 581 -8.86 23.77 -21.00
N THR A 582 -9.98 23.58 -20.29
CA THR A 582 -10.85 24.64 -19.76
C THR A 582 -10.09 25.66 -18.91
N PRO A 583 -9.23 25.27 -17.94
CA PRO A 583 -8.47 26.25 -17.17
C PRO A 583 -7.49 27.06 -18.03
N ARG A 584 -6.89 26.42 -19.05
CA ARG A 584 -5.93 27.07 -19.96
C ARG A 584 -6.64 28.08 -20.87
N LEU A 585 -7.85 27.76 -21.33
CA LEU A 585 -8.70 28.67 -22.11
C LEU A 585 -9.12 29.90 -21.30
N LEU A 586 -9.29 29.76 -19.98
CA LEU A 586 -9.61 30.86 -19.06
C LEU A 586 -8.36 31.63 -18.57
N GLY A 587 -7.19 31.40 -19.15
CA GLY A 587 -5.95 32.11 -18.83
C GLY A 587 -5.23 31.66 -17.56
N MET A 588 -5.62 30.52 -16.98
CA MET A 588 -4.99 30.00 -15.76
C MET A 588 -3.70 29.23 -16.10
N ASP A 589 -2.59 29.56 -15.44
CA ASP A 589 -1.40 28.72 -15.45
C ASP A 589 -1.63 27.46 -14.60
N LEU A 590 -2.07 26.40 -15.27
CA LEU A 590 -2.43 25.13 -14.66
C LEU A 590 -1.27 24.50 -13.89
N ALA A 591 -0.03 24.65 -14.36
CA ALA A 591 1.13 24.05 -13.71
C ALA A 591 1.42 24.72 -12.35
N ARG A 592 1.40 26.06 -12.32
CA ARG A 592 1.59 26.84 -11.08
C ARG A 592 0.44 26.64 -10.10
N GLY A 593 -0.80 26.63 -10.59
CA GLY A 593 -1.98 26.38 -9.75
C GLY A 593 -1.93 25.00 -9.10
N ARG A 594 -1.62 23.95 -9.88
CA ARG A 594 -1.44 22.58 -9.37
C ARG A 594 -0.32 22.50 -8.34
N LEU A 595 0.85 23.06 -8.64
CA LEU A 595 1.98 23.05 -7.72
C LEU A 595 1.63 23.76 -6.41
N GLY A 596 0.95 24.91 -6.45
CA GLY A 596 0.53 25.63 -5.25
C GLY A 596 -0.40 24.81 -4.34
N PHE A 597 -1.43 24.18 -4.92
CA PHE A 597 -2.33 23.32 -4.14
C PHE A 597 -1.65 22.03 -3.65
N LEU A 598 -0.72 21.46 -4.43
CA LEU A 598 0.08 20.30 -4.00
C LEU A 598 1.01 20.66 -2.84
N VAL A 599 1.72 21.78 -2.91
CA VAL A 599 2.59 22.27 -1.84
C VAL A 599 1.78 22.53 -0.58
N LEU A 600 0.61 23.15 -0.70
CA LEU A 600 -0.28 23.36 0.44
C LEU A 600 -0.80 22.04 1.02
N GLY A 601 -1.19 21.07 0.17
CA GLY A 601 -1.59 19.74 0.59
C GLY A 601 -0.48 18.99 1.32
N VAL A 602 0.77 19.10 0.85
CA VAL A 602 1.96 18.57 1.52
C VAL A 602 2.16 19.25 2.87
N LEU A 603 2.08 20.58 2.95
CA LEU A 603 2.26 21.32 4.20
C LEU A 603 1.23 20.87 5.26
N LEU A 604 -0.05 20.82 4.87
CA LEU A 604 -1.15 20.33 5.72
C LEU A 604 -0.93 18.89 6.17
N SER A 605 -0.59 17.99 5.25
CA SER A 605 -0.37 16.58 5.60
C SER A 605 0.89 16.35 6.42
N ALA A 606 2.00 17.03 6.11
CA ALA A 606 3.27 16.86 6.81
C ALA A 606 3.16 17.35 8.26
N THR A 607 2.50 18.49 8.47
CA THR A 607 2.22 19.01 9.82
C THR A 607 1.25 18.13 10.59
N ALA A 608 0.21 17.59 9.96
CA ALA A 608 -0.70 16.64 10.60
C ALA A 608 0.02 15.34 11.01
N VAL A 609 0.86 14.79 10.12
CA VAL A 609 1.62 13.56 10.42
C VAL A 609 2.69 13.80 11.47
N ALA A 610 3.37 14.94 11.47
CA ALA A 610 4.29 15.32 12.55
C ALA A 610 3.57 15.41 13.91
N ALA A 611 2.37 15.99 13.93
CA ALA A 611 1.57 16.24 15.14
C ALA A 611 0.77 15.02 15.65
N ALA A 612 0.45 14.04 14.81
CA ALA A 612 -0.42 12.93 15.19
C ALA A 612 0.04 11.54 14.68
N GLY A 613 1.23 11.46 14.07
CA GLY A 613 1.72 10.26 13.40
C GLY A 613 0.95 9.96 12.11
N THR A 614 1.18 8.78 11.52
CA THR A 614 0.56 8.40 10.25
C THR A 614 -0.90 7.98 10.43
N ILE A 615 -1.83 8.83 9.99
CA ILE A 615 -3.28 8.55 9.98
C ILE A 615 -3.74 8.38 8.52
N GLY A 616 -4.13 7.15 8.17
CA GLY A 616 -4.66 6.81 6.84
C GLY A 616 -6.16 7.05 6.70
N PHE A 617 -6.72 6.86 5.49
CA PHE A 617 -8.14 6.96 5.13
C PHE A 617 -8.81 8.33 5.26
N VAL A 618 -8.39 9.21 6.17
CA VAL A 618 -9.09 10.49 6.41
C VAL A 618 -9.08 11.36 5.15
N GLY A 619 -7.92 11.47 4.50
CA GLY A 619 -7.75 12.21 3.25
C GLY A 619 -8.45 11.57 2.05
N LEU A 620 -8.82 10.30 2.13
CA LEU A 620 -9.59 9.59 1.12
C LEU A 620 -11.11 9.73 1.34
N VAL A 621 -11.57 9.35 2.53
CA VAL A 621 -12.98 9.14 2.89
C VAL A 621 -13.72 10.45 3.08
N ALA A 622 -13.15 11.40 3.83
CA ALA A 622 -13.82 12.66 4.15
C ALA A 622 -14.17 13.50 2.90
N PRO A 623 -13.25 13.78 1.96
CA PRO A 623 -13.59 14.53 0.75
C PRO A 623 -14.52 13.77 -0.20
N HIS A 624 -14.40 12.43 -0.26
CA HIS A 624 -15.31 11.62 -1.07
C HIS A 624 -16.74 11.67 -0.51
N ALA A 625 -16.90 11.48 0.81
CA ALA A 625 -18.18 11.59 1.49
C ALA A 625 -18.77 13.00 1.37
N ALA A 626 -17.95 14.04 1.52
CA ALA A 626 -18.38 15.43 1.31
C ALA A 626 -18.97 15.64 -0.10
N ARG A 627 -18.28 15.16 -1.16
CA ARG A 627 -18.79 15.25 -2.53
C ARG A 627 -20.11 14.50 -2.73
N ALA A 628 -20.27 13.34 -2.10
CA ALA A 628 -21.52 12.58 -2.16
C ALA A 628 -22.69 13.29 -1.45
N LEU A 629 -22.41 14.00 -0.35
CA LEU A 629 -23.41 14.69 0.48
C LEU A 629 -23.84 16.04 -0.11
N VAL A 630 -22.89 16.88 -0.56
CA VAL A 630 -23.16 18.28 -0.92
C VAL A 630 -22.90 18.63 -2.39
N GLY A 631 -22.44 17.66 -3.19
CA GLY A 631 -22.15 17.83 -4.62
C GLY A 631 -20.70 18.25 -4.89
N ARG A 632 -20.47 18.84 -6.07
CA ARG A 632 -19.11 19.14 -6.58
C ARG A 632 -18.45 20.45 -6.12
N PRO A 633 -19.17 21.59 -6.00
CA PRO A 633 -18.50 22.87 -5.82
C PRO A 633 -17.60 22.88 -4.59
N HIS A 634 -16.33 23.25 -4.74
CA HIS A 634 -15.36 23.22 -3.64
C HIS A 634 -15.74 24.16 -2.50
N ALA A 635 -16.48 25.24 -2.79
CA ALA A 635 -17.11 26.10 -1.79
C ALA A 635 -17.98 25.34 -0.77
N ARG A 636 -18.54 24.18 -1.15
CA ARG A 636 -19.35 23.32 -0.28
C ARG A 636 -18.56 22.11 0.21
N VAL A 637 -17.74 21.52 -0.65
CA VAL A 637 -16.96 20.32 -0.32
C VAL A 637 -15.94 20.59 0.77
N VAL A 638 -15.20 21.71 0.69
CA VAL A 638 -14.14 22.06 1.66
C VAL A 638 -14.65 22.10 3.10
N PRO A 639 -15.69 22.88 3.47
CA PRO A 639 -16.17 22.93 4.85
C PRO A 639 -16.72 21.58 5.33
N VAL A 640 -17.45 20.86 4.48
CA VAL A 640 -18.01 19.54 4.85
C VAL A 640 -16.90 18.49 5.02
N ALA A 641 -15.89 18.48 4.15
CA ALA A 641 -14.76 17.57 4.25
C ALA A 641 -13.96 17.82 5.52
N VAL A 642 -13.69 19.08 5.86
CA VAL A 642 -12.96 19.46 7.08
C VAL A 642 -13.71 19.04 8.34
N LEU A 643 -15.03 19.28 8.41
CA LEU A 643 -15.87 18.86 9.53
C LEU A 643 -15.92 17.32 9.65
N LEU A 644 -16.07 16.61 8.54
CA LEU A 644 -16.05 15.14 8.51
C LEU A 644 -14.70 14.58 8.97
N GLY A 645 -13.59 15.15 8.49
CA GLY A 645 -12.25 14.72 8.87
C GLY A 645 -11.99 14.92 10.36
N ALA A 646 -12.31 16.11 10.89
CA ALA A 646 -12.17 16.42 12.31
C ALA A 646 -13.04 15.49 13.18
N ALA A 647 -14.31 15.28 12.81
CA ALA A 647 -15.20 14.37 13.52
C ALA A 647 -14.70 12.92 13.48
N LEU A 648 -14.22 12.44 12.33
CA LEU A 648 -13.73 11.07 12.14
C LEU A 648 -12.51 10.79 13.03
N VAL A 649 -11.49 11.65 12.99
CA VAL A 649 -10.26 11.44 13.78
C VAL A 649 -10.52 11.62 15.27
N CYS A 650 -11.33 12.62 15.67
CA CYS A 650 -11.69 12.81 17.07
C CYS A 650 -12.51 11.64 17.63
N THR A 651 -13.43 11.09 16.83
CA THR A 651 -14.19 9.88 17.22
C THR A 651 -13.28 8.67 17.32
N ALA A 652 -12.36 8.49 16.37
CA ALA A 652 -11.41 7.39 16.39
C ALA A 652 -10.45 7.45 17.59
N ASP A 653 -9.96 8.65 17.92
CA ASP A 653 -9.14 8.88 19.13
C ASP A 653 -9.94 8.61 20.42
N LEU A 654 -11.17 9.10 20.51
CA LEU A 654 -12.07 8.83 21.63
C LEU A 654 -12.30 7.33 21.83
N LEU A 655 -12.66 6.61 20.76
CA LEU A 655 -12.86 5.15 20.81
C LEU A 655 -11.57 4.42 21.18
N GLY A 656 -10.44 4.80 20.59
CA GLY A 656 -9.14 4.19 20.84
C GLY A 656 -8.69 4.28 22.30
N ARG A 657 -9.07 5.34 23.03
CA ARG A 657 -8.77 5.48 24.46
C ARG A 657 -9.85 4.99 25.43
N THR A 658 -11.07 4.69 24.95
CA THR A 658 -12.19 4.30 25.83
C THR A 658 -12.49 2.82 25.81
N VAL A 659 -12.44 2.18 24.63
CA VAL A 659 -12.91 0.80 24.47
C VAL A 659 -12.03 -0.22 25.19
N ILE A 660 -10.72 0.05 25.29
CA ILE A 660 -9.73 -0.87 25.86
C ILE A 660 -8.96 -0.25 27.05
N ALA A 661 -9.53 0.75 27.71
CA ALA A 661 -8.91 1.41 28.86
C ALA A 661 -8.51 0.38 29.95
N PRO A 662 -7.32 0.50 30.59
CA PRO A 662 -6.37 1.62 30.51
C PRO A 662 -5.42 1.59 29.29
N ALA A 663 -5.40 0.48 28.53
CA ALA A 663 -4.67 0.42 27.27
C ALA A 663 -5.33 1.31 26.21
N GLN A 664 -4.59 1.68 25.17
CA GLN A 664 -5.08 2.62 24.15
C GLN A 664 -4.57 2.24 22.76
N LEU A 665 -5.43 2.39 21.76
CA LEU A 665 -5.06 2.24 20.35
C LEU A 665 -4.79 3.61 19.73
N GLY A 666 -3.83 3.65 18.80
CA GLY A 666 -3.60 4.80 17.93
C GLY A 666 -4.86 5.15 17.13
N ALA A 667 -5.14 6.45 17.01
CA ALA A 667 -6.26 6.96 16.23
C ALA A 667 -6.17 6.50 14.76
N GLY A 668 -4.96 6.40 14.19
CA GLY A 668 -4.73 5.91 12.82
C GLY A 668 -5.31 4.50 12.61
N MET A 669 -4.97 3.56 13.48
CA MET A 669 -5.51 2.20 13.42
C MET A 669 -7.03 2.18 13.54
N VAL A 670 -7.60 2.91 14.50
CA VAL A 670 -9.06 2.97 14.70
C VAL A 670 -9.77 3.59 13.48
N THR A 671 -9.20 4.63 12.87
CA THR A 671 -9.76 5.20 11.63
C THR A 671 -9.77 4.19 10.47
N ALA A 672 -8.76 3.34 10.34
CA ALA A 672 -8.70 2.32 9.30
C ALA A 672 -9.72 1.18 9.53
N VAL A 673 -9.90 0.77 10.79
CA VAL A 673 -10.91 -0.23 11.19
C VAL A 673 -12.33 0.28 10.92
N ILE A 674 -12.60 1.57 11.16
CA ILE A 674 -13.91 2.19 10.88
C ILE A 674 -14.10 2.47 9.38
N GLY A 675 -13.04 2.97 8.71
CA GLY A 675 -13.07 3.39 7.31
C GLY A 675 -13.26 2.23 6.34
N THR A 676 -12.69 1.06 6.65
CA THR A 676 -12.71 -0.12 5.76
C THR A 676 -14.13 -0.64 5.51
N PRO A 677 -14.96 -0.98 6.52
CA PRO A 677 -16.34 -1.41 6.31
C PRO A 677 -17.18 -0.36 5.57
N TYR A 678 -17.00 0.92 5.88
CA TYR A 678 -17.72 2.01 5.21
C TYR A 678 -17.39 2.07 3.72
N PHE A 679 -16.10 2.00 3.37
CA PHE A 679 -15.67 2.02 1.98
C PHE A 679 -16.17 0.80 1.20
N LEU A 680 -16.11 -0.38 1.81
CA LEU A 680 -16.65 -1.61 1.22
C LEU A 680 -18.16 -1.53 1.01
N TYR A 681 -18.90 -0.98 1.98
CA TYR A 681 -20.34 -0.74 1.87
C TYR A 681 -20.68 0.22 0.70
N LEU A 682 -19.95 1.33 0.56
CA LEU A 682 -20.15 2.26 -0.56
C LEU A 682 -19.89 1.58 -1.90
N LEU A 683 -18.85 0.75 -1.98
CA LEU A 683 -18.52 0.00 -3.20
C LEU A 683 -19.65 -0.96 -3.58
N VAL A 684 -20.21 -1.68 -2.61
CA VAL A 684 -21.36 -2.58 -2.84
C VAL A 684 -22.60 -1.80 -3.25
N ARG A 685 -22.87 -0.63 -2.64
CA ARG A 685 -24.02 0.21 -2.98
C ARG A 685 -23.93 0.78 -4.40
N SER A 686 -22.73 1.14 -4.87
CA SER A 686 -22.49 1.61 -6.24
C SER A 686 -22.76 0.54 -7.33
N ARG A 687 -23.02 -0.71 -6.94
CA ARG A 687 -23.44 -1.78 -7.88
C ARG A 687 -24.86 -1.60 -8.39
N ARG A 688 -25.73 -0.98 -7.58
CA ARG A 688 -27.12 -0.70 -7.91
C ARG A 688 -27.21 0.66 -8.57
#